data_AF-A0A812NI72-F1
#
_entry.id   AF-A0A812NI72-F1
#
_cell.length_a   1.000
_cell.length_b   1.000
_cell.length_c   1.000
_cell.angle_alpha   90.00
_cell.angle_beta   90.00
_cell.angle_gamma   90.00
#
_symmetry.space_group_name_H-M   'P 1'
#
loop_
_entity.id
_entity.type
_entity.pdbx_description
1 polymer ?
#
loop_
_entity_poly.entity_id
_entity_poly.type
_entity_poly.pdbx_seq_one_letter_code
_entity_poly.pdbx_strand_id
1 'polypeptide(L)'
;MAPDDPDGQPRICIALPEALVELALRGEWRDLVLLRRWHTSALQRPLFPDWPPVHWKPDAVPEPPTVMCDFDQHAIGQLINTIHSWAPFLERAVVADPDPDEDVDMDSERNIIAGMTRVVTVLTSWQDALAGTPATSLGKGSRMHSAAKLLKYLRASWYAGSTNRLDVVMKHSILAAMPMPVAAGLLKHLETKALHPSKWSLKRYRLALDLAFLLVSQEDMENQAANDQGCVRSFVSLTTDFGTESALTYYRVSLANLFPSWRDLCPVEVDGEVEDDAQPQGEVVPNLDVDRYFLEQALPVMGMQHCVHNLLHEVHTALPFWRELWDDLKNLEGLLNWNFRRRRYIATCLRGTQFEGLADSFESFNQSLYKLGGMKYPSFLSVSNHCCLCFVQLGTPSAFRMWMWLVEGFAARVGMLCQLERFPEKLSGWAEDCPCHSGVCGNMTRYTRTKLLKEHFSGVPVCPMAGKRAPEVAAGCIPAVFDAIAGQALTEVLLASPLPLSAEQQAVLVSEFHGARDHMRLVLLSKLARWQRLPWLLCGLAHPDEDVGRRIAQDIKDMLQQSPNHVLHHRLTKKFLSDPLRAELCRFAEGERFINLSRDFQLAVAPLHFIPVVESIIESKHAVTTRLRKRSTHAGPVQVSLYNRMVILERRFEREASCDPVNNFFDRMSQALALSRRLGTMPAKLGLRRHPLLVELENRRGRQDVSAYLQKPLTAAIYRTDMDSQFMSLAEARKQHSQYHKRNQEEMKSAMADASAQGRQEPLSDVVRQGLILDHFRFLGEVKPSASDATVLFSVPASSSFALQGLSDFFSRPEQRAMKPHLGQALECDHEGDGDDSMPYFFTLTKARPSNNKRMYVHPGAGQSLKPDHVAVALQPASRGESGQFIVSAQRGGKQQGRDNLAIVTSLGSCATEIESDLKMWSVAPQLRYSFEGGTEAMCKVVTKMVVEGYRVDKDGFHVPGFDVQSEADSLCKQGLMASNSLGGYALTAQGMKQLQVQWCPVEPRSVCAIRDGLDLMQMTAYELLLKLEDVGFQWRQWPSKQQERREIAPYKPGESMFWYSTHAVPPKSYFLALLRAEASDQGCHSQVS
;
A
#
# COMPACT_ATOMS: atom_id res chain seq x y z
N MET A 1 -5.37 33.76 32.76
CA MET A 1 -5.01 34.70 33.83
C MET A 1 -4.87 36.05 33.17
N ALA A 2 -5.84 36.94 33.39
CA ALA A 2 -5.68 38.36 33.06
C ALA A 2 -5.01 39.02 34.28
N PRO A 3 -4.07 39.94 34.09
CA PRO A 3 -3.45 40.65 35.19
C PRO A 3 -4.43 41.72 35.70
N ASP A 4 -4.43 41.93 37.02
CA ASP A 4 -5.14 43.00 37.75
C ASP A 4 -6.51 42.64 38.38
N ASP A 5 -6.57 41.57 39.18
CA ASP A 5 -7.59 41.38 40.22
C ASP A 5 -6.92 41.36 41.62
N PRO A 6 -7.13 42.37 42.48
CA PRO A 6 -6.37 42.56 43.72
C PRO A 6 -6.72 41.61 44.88
N ASP A 7 -7.76 40.78 44.79
CA ASP A 7 -8.20 39.93 45.92
C ASP A 7 -7.80 38.44 45.83
N GLY A 8 -7.03 38.02 44.82
CA GLY A 8 -6.25 36.77 44.87
C GLY A 8 -6.99 35.44 45.07
N GLN A 9 -8.32 35.38 44.98
CA GLN A 9 -9.05 34.09 44.96
C GLN A 9 -9.21 33.56 43.53
N PRO A 10 -8.99 32.24 43.29
CA PRO A 10 -9.12 31.66 41.96
C PRO A 10 -10.59 31.61 41.54
N ARG A 11 -11.04 32.60 40.76
CA ARG A 11 -12.37 32.58 40.13
C ARG A 11 -12.33 31.85 38.78
N ILE A 12 -13.20 30.86 38.62
CA ILE A 12 -13.50 30.25 37.31
C ILE A 12 -14.70 30.99 36.74
N CYS A 13 -14.50 31.75 35.66
CA CYS A 13 -15.59 32.45 34.98
C CYS A 13 -16.33 31.47 34.06
N ILE A 14 -17.62 31.23 34.34
CA ILE A 14 -18.51 30.42 33.49
C ILE A 14 -19.65 31.31 33.01
N ALA A 15 -19.80 31.47 31.69
CA ALA A 15 -20.94 32.17 31.12
C ALA A 15 -22.17 31.26 31.10
N LEU A 16 -23.15 31.55 31.96
CA LEU A 16 -24.50 30.96 31.94
C LEU A 16 -25.48 31.94 31.29
N PRO A 17 -26.48 31.48 30.51
CA PRO A 17 -27.57 32.33 30.06
C PRO A 17 -28.38 32.88 31.24
N GLU A 18 -28.67 34.18 31.21
CA GLU A 18 -29.27 34.97 32.30
C GLU A 18 -30.54 34.36 32.91
N ALA A 19 -31.40 33.74 32.10
CA ALA A 19 -32.66 33.12 32.54
C ALA A 19 -32.49 31.87 33.44
N LEU A 20 -31.37 31.15 33.32
CA LEU A 20 -31.08 29.95 34.11
C LEU A 20 -30.48 30.32 35.48
N VAL A 21 -29.74 31.43 35.52
CA VAL A 21 -29.29 32.08 36.75
C VAL A 21 -30.51 32.60 37.51
N GLU A 22 -31.47 33.21 36.83
CA GLU A 22 -32.69 33.77 37.42
C GLU A 22 -33.61 32.70 38.06
N LEU A 23 -33.81 31.55 37.43
CA LEU A 23 -34.64 30.45 37.95
C LEU A 23 -33.98 29.71 39.11
N ALA A 24 -32.66 29.56 39.07
CA ALA A 24 -31.88 28.96 40.17
C ALA A 24 -31.86 29.88 41.40
N LEU A 25 -31.74 31.19 41.19
CA LEU A 25 -31.76 32.19 42.27
C LEU A 25 -33.14 32.30 42.95
N ARG A 26 -34.25 31.99 42.25
CA ARG A 26 -35.61 32.06 42.81
C ARG A 26 -36.05 30.80 43.59
N GLY A 27 -35.28 29.71 43.57
CA GLY A 27 -35.60 28.48 44.32
C GLY A 27 -36.82 27.70 43.82
N GLU A 28 -37.31 27.98 42.61
CA GLU A 28 -38.54 27.41 42.03
C GLU A 28 -38.29 26.08 41.30
N TRP A 29 -37.61 25.14 41.96
CA TRP A 29 -37.26 23.82 41.40
C TRP A 29 -38.45 22.88 41.16
N ARG A 30 -39.65 23.29 41.60
CA ARG A 30 -40.88 22.47 41.66
C ARG A 30 -41.61 22.41 40.31
N ASP A 31 -41.42 23.42 39.46
CA ASP A 31 -41.98 23.45 38.09
C ASP A 31 -41.24 22.49 37.14
N LEU A 32 -40.22 21.81 37.65
CA LEU A 32 -39.41 20.90 36.91
C LEU A 32 -40.00 19.48 36.79
N VAL A 33 -41.05 19.10 37.55
CA VAL A 33 -41.66 17.74 37.44
C VAL A 33 -43.16 17.70 37.81
N LEU A 34 -44.04 17.35 36.83
CA LEU A 34 -45.11 16.31 36.92
C LEU A 34 -46.13 16.33 35.73
N LEU A 35 -46.03 15.27 34.90
CA LEU A 35 -47.04 14.37 34.28
C LEU A 35 -48.38 14.84 33.62
N ARG A 36 -48.59 14.42 32.35
CA ARG A 36 -49.47 13.28 31.90
C ARG A 36 -49.35 13.10 30.37
N ARG A 37 -49.44 11.92 29.74
CA ARG A 37 -50.22 10.70 30.06
C ARG A 37 -49.67 9.45 29.35
N TRP A 38 -49.60 8.34 30.09
CA TRP A 38 -49.70 6.97 29.60
C TRP A 38 -51.17 6.55 29.48
N HIS A 39 -51.49 5.79 28.44
CA HIS A 39 -52.33 4.58 28.43
C HIS A 39 -51.90 3.82 27.15
N THR A 40 -51.48 2.56 27.20
CA THR A 40 -52.32 1.39 27.50
C THR A 40 -51.45 0.21 28.02
N SER A 41 -52.00 -0.50 29.04
CA SER A 41 -51.77 -1.90 29.48
C SER A 41 -50.50 -2.65 29.04
N ALA A 42 -49.67 -3.23 29.91
CA ALA A 42 -49.99 -3.96 31.15
C ALA A 42 -48.77 -4.05 32.12
N LEU A 43 -48.90 -3.56 33.37
CA LEU A 43 -48.21 -3.95 34.62
C LEU A 43 -48.44 -2.83 35.65
N GLN A 44 -49.28 -3.09 36.66
CA GLN A 44 -49.61 -2.13 37.72
C GLN A 44 -48.62 -2.30 38.88
N ARG A 45 -47.63 -1.40 38.99
CA ARG A 45 -47.01 -0.95 40.26
C ARG A 45 -46.14 0.31 40.00
N PRO A 46 -46.31 1.41 40.75
CA PRO A 46 -45.43 2.58 40.65
C PRO A 46 -44.06 2.31 41.28
N LEU A 47 -42.99 2.77 40.64
CA LEU A 47 -41.59 2.57 41.07
C LEU A 47 -41.20 3.39 42.31
N PHE A 48 -41.97 4.41 42.71
CA PHE A 48 -41.69 5.22 43.91
C PHE A 48 -42.99 5.73 44.57
N PRO A 49 -43.53 5.05 45.60
CA PRO A 49 -44.76 5.46 46.26
C PRO A 49 -44.61 6.64 47.25
N ASP A 50 -43.42 6.93 47.78
CA ASP A 50 -43.26 7.84 48.94
C ASP A 50 -42.17 8.90 48.76
N TRP A 51 -42.19 9.64 47.64
CA TRP A 51 -41.28 10.79 47.43
C TRP A 51 -42.04 12.12 47.23
N PRO A 52 -41.67 13.19 47.97
CA PRO A 52 -40.67 13.21 49.05
C PRO A 52 -41.21 12.56 50.35
N PRO A 53 -40.34 12.17 51.28
CA PRO A 53 -40.77 11.61 52.57
C PRO A 53 -41.66 12.61 53.34
N VAL A 54 -42.62 12.12 54.12
CA VAL A 54 -43.60 12.94 54.89
C VAL A 54 -42.96 13.96 55.85
N HIS A 55 -41.67 13.80 56.17
CA HIS A 55 -40.88 14.68 57.03
C HIS A 55 -40.04 15.72 56.26
N TRP A 56 -40.09 15.75 54.93
CA TRP A 56 -39.36 16.74 54.14
C TRP A 56 -40.19 18.01 53.97
N LYS A 57 -40.08 18.90 54.96
CA LYS A 57 -40.44 20.33 54.84
C LYS A 57 -39.14 21.12 54.91
N PRO A 58 -38.70 21.83 53.86
CA PRO A 58 -37.79 22.93 54.07
C PRO A 58 -38.53 23.99 54.88
N ASP A 59 -38.01 24.30 56.07
CA ASP A 59 -38.43 25.48 56.84
C ASP A 59 -38.34 26.72 55.95
N ALA A 60 -39.24 27.68 56.21
CA ALA A 60 -39.52 28.89 55.43
C ALA A 60 -38.40 29.32 54.46
N VAL A 61 -38.74 29.37 53.18
CA VAL A 61 -37.89 29.93 52.11
C VAL A 61 -37.44 31.33 52.53
N PRO A 62 -36.13 31.57 52.79
CA PRO A 62 -35.63 32.93 52.90
C PRO A 62 -35.81 33.61 51.55
N GLU A 63 -36.14 34.90 51.52
CA GLU A 63 -36.14 35.66 50.27
C GLU A 63 -34.80 35.45 49.53
N PRO A 64 -34.85 35.27 48.20
CA PRO A 64 -33.66 34.95 47.44
C PRO A 64 -32.58 36.03 47.64
N PRO A 65 -31.34 35.65 47.98
CA PRO A 65 -30.28 36.63 48.17
C PRO A 65 -30.05 37.35 46.84
N THR A 66 -30.06 38.68 46.88
CA THR A 66 -29.89 39.58 45.73
C THR A 66 -28.45 39.61 45.18
N VAL A 67 -27.60 38.67 45.60
CA VAL A 67 -26.18 38.59 45.21
C VAL A 67 -25.89 37.18 44.70
N MET A 68 -25.31 37.08 43.49
CA MET A 68 -24.89 35.82 42.85
C MET A 68 -24.08 34.95 43.83
N CYS A 69 -24.49 33.70 44.04
CA CYS A 69 -23.65 32.72 44.74
C CYS A 69 -22.69 32.03 43.75
N ASP A 70 -21.40 32.03 44.08
CA ASP A 70 -20.34 31.42 43.29
C ASP A 70 -20.43 29.87 43.31
N PHE A 71 -20.05 29.23 42.20
CA PHE A 71 -20.01 27.76 42.04
C PHE A 71 -18.82 27.18 42.83
N ASP A 72 -19.01 27.03 44.14
CA ASP A 72 -17.92 26.74 45.08
C ASP A 72 -17.62 25.25 45.27
N GLN A 73 -16.58 24.97 46.05
CA GLN A 73 -16.12 23.62 46.39
C GLN A 73 -17.21 22.77 47.07
N HIS A 74 -18.14 23.39 47.80
CA HIS A 74 -19.19 22.70 48.54
C HIS A 74 -20.26 22.15 47.60
N ALA A 75 -20.68 22.94 46.61
CA ALA A 75 -21.65 22.52 45.60
C ALA A 75 -21.16 21.33 44.75
N ILE A 76 -19.88 21.33 44.35
CA ILE A 76 -19.28 20.20 43.61
C ILE A 76 -19.21 18.94 44.49
N GLY A 77 -18.88 19.10 45.78
CA GLY A 77 -18.85 17.99 46.73
C GLY A 77 -20.20 17.28 46.89
N GLN A 78 -21.30 18.04 46.96
CA GLN A 78 -22.65 17.47 47.08
C GLN A 78 -23.05 16.68 45.82
N LEU A 79 -22.63 17.14 44.64
CA LEU A 79 -22.88 16.44 43.38
C LEU A 79 -22.11 15.11 43.29
N ILE A 80 -20.84 15.10 43.71
CA ILE A 80 -20.02 13.88 43.79
C ILE A 80 -20.68 12.85 44.72
N ASN A 81 -21.11 13.28 45.91
CA ASN A 81 -21.76 12.40 46.88
C ASN A 81 -23.10 11.84 46.38
N THR A 82 -23.83 12.62 45.59
CA THR A 82 -25.10 12.19 44.98
C THR A 82 -24.88 11.15 43.88
N ILE A 83 -23.83 11.30 43.05
CA ILE A 83 -23.49 10.30 42.04
C ILE A 83 -23.04 8.99 42.69
N HIS A 84 -22.26 9.08 43.78
CA HIS A 84 -21.86 7.90 44.55
C HIS A 84 -23.02 7.17 45.20
N SER A 85 -24.05 7.88 45.68
CA SER A 85 -25.21 7.24 46.31
C SER A 85 -26.10 6.48 45.31
N TRP A 86 -25.97 6.73 44.01
CA TRP A 86 -26.71 6.03 42.96
C TRP A 86 -26.06 4.71 42.51
N ALA A 87 -24.76 4.53 42.71
CA ALA A 87 -24.03 3.36 42.24
C ALA A 87 -24.60 2.02 42.77
N PRO A 88 -24.95 1.88 44.07
CA PRO A 88 -25.54 0.64 44.60
C PRO A 88 -26.98 0.38 44.12
N PHE A 89 -27.68 1.39 43.60
CA PHE A 89 -29.04 1.25 43.09
C PHE A 89 -29.03 0.75 41.63
N LEU A 90 -28.06 1.21 40.84
CA LEU A 90 -27.85 0.78 39.46
C LEU A 90 -27.31 -0.65 39.38
N GLU A 91 -26.39 -1.04 40.26
CA GLU A 91 -25.91 -2.43 40.36
C GLU A 91 -27.06 -3.41 40.65
N ARG A 92 -27.99 -3.04 41.55
CA ARG A 92 -29.13 -3.89 41.88
C ARG A 92 -30.20 -3.96 40.79
N ALA A 93 -30.38 -2.89 40.02
CA ALA A 93 -31.36 -2.85 38.93
C ALA A 93 -30.91 -3.66 37.71
N VAL A 94 -29.60 -3.77 37.47
CA VAL A 94 -29.03 -4.58 36.36
C VAL A 94 -29.06 -6.08 36.69
N VAL A 95 -28.91 -6.46 37.96
CA VAL A 95 -28.97 -7.86 38.41
C VAL A 95 -30.41 -8.41 38.46
N ALA A 96 -31.41 -7.54 38.57
CA ALA A 96 -32.80 -7.95 38.84
C ALA A 96 -33.63 -8.34 37.60
N ASP A 97 -33.10 -8.21 36.38
CA ASP A 97 -33.82 -8.60 35.15
C ASP A 97 -32.88 -9.25 34.11
N PRO A 98 -32.48 -10.52 34.31
CA PRO A 98 -31.82 -11.29 33.27
C PRO A 98 -32.89 -11.76 32.28
N ASP A 99 -33.02 -11.08 31.15
CA ASP A 99 -33.76 -11.61 30.00
C ASP A 99 -33.04 -12.88 29.52
N PRO A 100 -33.65 -14.08 29.59
CA PRO A 100 -32.95 -15.34 29.36
C PRO A 100 -32.53 -15.59 27.89
N ASP A 101 -32.94 -14.74 26.95
CA ASP A 101 -32.65 -14.91 25.51
C ASP A 101 -31.63 -13.90 24.93
N GLU A 102 -31.07 -13.00 25.73
CA GLU A 102 -29.90 -12.19 25.33
C GLU A 102 -28.73 -12.46 26.28
N ASP A 103 -27.62 -12.99 25.75
CA ASP A 103 -26.33 -13.01 26.44
C ASP A 103 -25.89 -11.56 26.71
N VAL A 104 -26.35 -10.99 27.82
CA VAL A 104 -25.92 -9.68 28.30
C VAL A 104 -24.47 -9.80 28.73
N ASP A 105 -23.60 -9.40 27.81
CA ASP A 105 -22.15 -9.38 27.94
C ASP A 105 -21.72 -8.64 29.22
N MET A 106 -20.95 -9.31 30.10
CA MET A 106 -20.42 -8.74 31.36
C MET A 106 -19.59 -7.45 31.14
N ASP A 107 -19.20 -7.17 29.90
CA ASP A 107 -18.56 -5.92 29.52
C ASP A 107 -19.48 -4.68 29.63
N SER A 108 -20.81 -4.85 29.57
CA SER A 108 -21.77 -3.73 29.63
C SER A 108 -21.84 -3.08 31.03
N GLU A 109 -21.85 -3.90 32.08
CA GLU A 109 -21.84 -3.47 33.49
C GLU A 109 -20.53 -2.75 33.83
N ARG A 110 -19.39 -3.35 33.45
CA ARG A 110 -18.06 -2.74 33.63
C ARG A 110 -17.94 -1.39 32.94
N ASN A 111 -18.57 -1.22 31.78
CA ASN A 111 -18.51 0.02 31.02
C ASN A 111 -19.32 1.17 31.65
N ILE A 112 -20.47 0.89 32.25
CA ILE A 112 -21.30 1.90 32.94
C ILE A 112 -20.60 2.36 34.23
N ILE A 113 -20.14 1.41 35.05
CA ILE A 113 -19.41 1.71 36.29
C ILE A 113 -18.13 2.50 35.97
N ALA A 114 -17.32 2.04 35.00
CA ALA A 114 -16.13 2.77 34.56
C ALA A 114 -16.46 4.16 33.97
N GLY A 115 -17.65 4.34 33.40
CA GLY A 115 -18.17 5.63 32.97
C GLY A 115 -18.41 6.59 34.13
N MET A 116 -19.15 6.16 35.14
CA MET A 116 -19.47 6.98 36.32
C MET A 116 -18.23 7.29 37.16
N THR A 117 -17.31 6.33 37.32
CA THR A 117 -16.02 6.55 37.99
C THR A 117 -15.23 7.67 37.32
N ARG A 118 -15.20 7.73 35.98
CA ARG A 118 -14.52 8.81 35.25
C ARG A 118 -15.15 10.18 35.47
N VAL A 119 -16.47 10.26 35.59
CA VAL A 119 -17.19 11.52 35.86
C VAL A 119 -16.88 12.02 37.27
N VAL A 120 -16.95 11.13 38.26
CA VAL A 120 -16.55 11.43 39.64
C VAL A 120 -15.10 11.93 39.68
N THR A 121 -14.16 11.24 39.03
CA THR A 121 -12.75 11.66 39.01
C THR A 121 -12.55 13.07 38.45
N VAL A 122 -13.31 13.45 37.42
CA VAL A 122 -13.25 14.82 36.86
C VAL A 122 -13.83 15.85 37.82
N LEU A 123 -14.98 15.56 38.45
CA LEU A 123 -15.61 16.45 39.42
C LEU A 123 -14.75 16.61 40.68
N THR A 124 -14.15 15.54 41.18
CA THR A 124 -13.21 15.58 42.31
C THR A 124 -11.99 16.42 41.95
N SER A 125 -11.43 16.27 40.74
CA SER A 125 -10.32 17.13 40.29
C SER A 125 -10.70 18.61 40.21
N TRP A 126 -11.96 18.95 39.94
CA TRP A 126 -12.44 20.33 39.96
C TRP A 126 -12.65 20.84 41.39
N GLN A 127 -13.19 19.99 42.26
CA GLN A 127 -13.30 20.28 43.69
C GLN A 127 -11.92 20.55 44.31
N ASP A 128 -10.92 19.73 43.99
CA ASP A 128 -9.55 19.87 44.45
C ASP A 128 -8.90 21.16 43.95
N ALA A 129 -9.14 21.53 42.69
CA ALA A 129 -8.64 22.77 42.09
C ALA A 129 -9.27 24.01 42.73
N LEU A 130 -10.57 23.97 43.04
CA LEU A 130 -11.25 25.05 43.78
C LEU A 130 -10.79 25.13 45.23
N ALA A 131 -10.36 24.01 45.82
CA ALA A 131 -9.75 23.97 47.16
C ALA A 131 -8.31 24.49 47.21
N GLY A 132 -7.75 24.96 46.09
CA GLY A 132 -6.35 25.39 45.99
C GLY A 132 -5.33 24.25 45.89
N THR A 133 -5.79 23.01 45.74
CA THR A 133 -4.92 21.84 45.55
C THR A 133 -4.56 21.71 44.07
N PRO A 134 -3.28 21.57 43.68
CA PRO A 134 -2.92 21.40 42.28
C PRO A 134 -3.55 20.12 41.73
N ALA A 135 -4.46 20.26 40.75
CA ALA A 135 -5.20 19.15 40.16
C ALA A 135 -4.25 17.98 39.84
N THR A 136 -4.47 16.83 40.49
CA THR A 136 -3.71 15.60 40.23
C THR A 136 -3.77 15.32 38.74
N SER A 137 -2.59 15.20 38.12
CA SER A 137 -2.38 15.34 36.68
C SER A 137 -3.45 14.63 35.84
N LEU A 138 -4.40 15.39 35.30
CA LEU A 138 -5.20 14.97 34.15
C LEU A 138 -4.20 14.52 33.07
N GLY A 139 -4.15 13.21 32.81
CA GLY A 139 -3.32 12.63 31.77
C GLY A 139 -3.45 13.47 30.51
N LYS A 140 -2.30 13.92 29.96
CA LYS A 140 -2.14 14.91 28.90
C LYS A 140 -2.79 14.56 27.53
N GLY A 141 -3.81 13.70 27.49
CA GLY A 141 -4.53 13.28 26.29
C GLY A 141 -5.96 13.83 26.11
N SER A 142 -6.53 14.61 27.04
CA SER A 142 -7.99 14.89 26.98
C SER A 142 -8.41 16.20 26.29
N ARG A 143 -7.51 17.16 26.01
CA ARG A 143 -7.90 18.41 25.34
C ARG A 143 -8.25 18.24 23.84
N MET A 144 -7.82 17.16 23.19
CA MET A 144 -8.21 16.82 21.81
C MET A 144 -9.63 16.23 21.67
N HIS A 145 -10.34 15.99 22.77
CA HIS A 145 -11.58 15.20 22.76
C HIS A 145 -12.88 15.96 23.08
N SER A 146 -12.85 17.21 23.56
CA SER A 146 -14.10 17.97 23.81
C SER A 146 -14.51 18.85 22.62
N ALA A 147 -13.63 19.70 22.09
CA ALA A 147 -13.95 20.59 20.96
C ALA A 147 -14.27 19.84 19.64
N ALA A 148 -13.52 18.77 19.33
CA ALA A 148 -13.73 17.93 18.16
C ALA A 148 -14.98 17.02 18.25
N LYS A 149 -15.52 16.79 19.45
CA LYS A 149 -16.82 16.13 19.66
C LYS A 149 -17.96 17.14 19.53
N LEU A 150 -17.84 18.31 20.17
CA LEU A 150 -18.81 19.41 20.10
C LEU A 150 -19.03 19.89 18.64
N LEU A 151 -17.93 20.16 17.91
CA LEU A 151 -17.95 20.56 16.49
C LEU A 151 -18.32 19.42 15.53
N LYS A 152 -18.34 18.14 15.96
CA LYS A 152 -18.90 17.03 15.17
C LYS A 152 -20.41 16.89 15.32
N TYR A 153 -20.95 17.24 16.50
CA TYR A 153 -22.38 17.11 16.80
C TYR A 153 -23.17 18.36 16.39
N LEU A 154 -22.64 19.57 16.63
CA LEU A 154 -23.20 20.84 16.12
C LEU A 154 -23.25 20.90 14.58
N ARG A 155 -22.28 20.26 13.94
CA ARG A 155 -22.14 20.22 12.48
C ARG A 155 -23.01 19.12 11.83
N ALA A 156 -23.54 18.18 12.62
CA ALA A 156 -24.49 17.17 12.17
C ALA A 156 -25.96 17.60 12.36
N SER A 157 -26.24 18.43 13.37
CA SER A 157 -27.58 18.93 13.69
C SER A 157 -28.02 20.08 12.79
N TRP A 158 -27.10 20.91 12.30
CA TRP A 158 -27.52 22.00 11.44
C TRP A 158 -28.08 21.44 10.11
N TYR A 159 -27.51 20.39 9.52
CA TYR A 159 -27.72 20.00 8.10
C TYR A 159 -29.05 19.38 7.62
N ALA A 160 -30.10 19.29 8.44
CA ALA A 160 -31.30 18.51 8.11
C ALA A 160 -32.55 19.32 7.78
N GLY A 161 -32.80 19.55 6.49
CA GLY A 161 -34.07 20.12 6.03
C GLY A 161 -35.29 19.17 6.07
N SER A 162 -35.41 18.29 7.07
CA SER A 162 -36.70 17.67 7.48
C SER A 162 -36.58 17.16 8.91
N THR A 163 -37.52 17.60 9.75
CA THR A 163 -37.45 17.79 11.20
C THR A 163 -37.42 16.49 12.04
N ASN A 164 -38.03 15.39 11.59
CA ASN A 164 -38.34 14.26 12.48
C ASN A 164 -37.18 13.27 12.76
N ARG A 165 -36.10 13.30 11.97
CA ARG A 165 -34.90 12.44 12.19
C ARG A 165 -33.71 13.20 12.75
N LEU A 166 -33.76 14.53 12.67
CA LEU A 166 -32.86 15.42 13.36
C LEU A 166 -33.08 15.35 14.87
N ASP A 167 -34.36 15.22 15.23
CA ASP A 167 -34.86 15.29 16.58
C ASP A 167 -34.19 14.26 17.50
N VAL A 168 -34.24 12.96 17.22
CA VAL A 168 -33.67 11.91 18.10
C VAL A 168 -32.15 12.01 18.31
N VAL A 169 -31.39 12.42 17.29
CA VAL A 169 -29.94 12.64 17.46
C VAL A 169 -29.66 13.95 18.19
N MET A 170 -30.49 14.98 18.00
CA MET A 170 -30.49 16.15 18.87
C MET A 170 -30.84 15.78 20.32
N LYS A 171 -31.87 14.95 20.57
CA LYS A 171 -32.27 14.57 21.93
C LYS A 171 -31.16 13.85 22.66
N HIS A 172 -30.54 12.84 22.05
CA HIS A 172 -29.42 12.15 22.70
C HIS A 172 -28.15 13.00 22.81
N SER A 173 -27.91 13.92 21.88
CA SER A 173 -26.77 14.83 21.97
C SER A 173 -27.00 15.92 23.03
N ILE A 174 -28.23 16.40 23.21
CA ILE A 174 -28.67 17.37 24.23
C ILE A 174 -28.65 16.70 25.62
N LEU A 175 -29.16 15.48 25.74
CA LEU A 175 -29.14 14.68 26.98
C LEU A 175 -27.71 14.27 27.40
N ALA A 176 -26.80 14.03 26.45
CA ALA A 176 -25.42 13.61 26.73
C ALA A 176 -24.44 14.78 26.91
N ALA A 177 -24.80 15.99 26.49
CA ALA A 177 -23.96 17.18 26.55
C ALA A 177 -24.44 18.23 27.56
N MET A 178 -25.65 18.11 28.12
CA MET A 178 -26.23 19.08 29.05
C MET A 178 -26.80 18.39 30.31
N PRO A 179 -26.84 19.08 31.46
CA PRO A 179 -27.52 18.58 32.65
C PRO A 179 -29.02 18.35 32.41
N MET A 180 -29.54 17.28 33.00
CA MET A 180 -30.87 16.71 32.70
C MET A 180 -32.07 17.66 32.81
N PRO A 181 -32.11 18.63 33.74
CA PRO A 181 -33.19 19.63 33.81
C PRO A 181 -33.28 20.55 32.58
N VAL A 182 -32.13 20.94 32.03
CA VAL A 182 -32.01 21.83 30.86
C VAL A 182 -32.28 21.06 29.58
N ALA A 183 -31.77 19.83 29.51
CA ALA A 183 -32.13 18.90 28.44
C ALA A 183 -33.65 18.63 28.42
N ALA A 184 -34.29 18.43 29.57
CA ALA A 184 -35.73 18.15 29.66
C ALA A 184 -36.62 19.34 29.25
N GLY A 185 -36.24 20.58 29.61
CA GLY A 185 -36.96 21.80 29.18
C GLY A 185 -36.88 22.06 27.67
N LEU A 186 -35.69 21.88 27.08
CA LEU A 186 -35.49 22.01 25.63
C LEU A 186 -36.26 20.93 24.85
N LEU A 187 -36.33 19.72 25.40
CA LEU A 187 -37.04 18.60 24.80
C LEU A 187 -38.57 18.72 24.91
N LYS A 188 -39.07 19.41 25.96
CA LYS A 188 -40.49 19.72 26.18
C LYS A 188 -41.02 20.78 25.21
N HIS A 189 -40.18 21.72 24.77
CA HIS A 189 -40.55 22.80 23.85
C HIS A 189 -40.55 22.39 22.35
N LEU A 190 -40.00 21.21 22.00
CA LEU A 190 -39.87 20.72 20.62
C LEU A 190 -41.05 19.81 20.15
N GLU A 191 -42.09 19.65 20.97
CA GLU A 191 -43.41 19.02 20.66
C GLU A 191 -43.49 17.85 19.65
N THR A 192 -42.51 16.94 19.55
CA THR A 192 -42.57 15.87 18.51
C THR A 192 -42.16 14.47 18.97
N LYS A 193 -42.92 13.47 18.50
CA LYS A 193 -42.77 12.02 18.77
C LYS A 193 -41.49 11.43 18.13
N ALA A 194 -40.88 10.44 18.79
CA ALA A 194 -39.53 9.92 18.52
C ALA A 194 -39.37 9.07 17.22
N LEU A 195 -38.29 9.30 16.44
CA LEU A 195 -37.84 8.44 15.32
C LEU A 195 -36.29 8.43 15.13
N HIS A 196 -35.66 7.25 15.11
CA HIS A 196 -34.21 7.06 14.90
C HIS A 196 -33.73 7.48 13.49
N PRO A 197 -32.62 8.23 13.33
CA PRO A 197 -32.09 8.57 12.02
C PRO A 197 -31.38 7.39 11.34
N SER A 198 -31.80 7.11 10.11
CA SER A 198 -31.17 6.07 9.27
C SER A 198 -29.72 6.43 8.87
N LYS A 199 -28.90 5.40 8.58
CA LYS A 199 -27.54 5.53 7.99
C LYS A 199 -27.49 6.44 6.75
N TRP A 200 -28.60 6.60 6.02
CA TRP A 200 -28.72 7.45 4.83
C TRP A 200 -28.74 8.96 5.12
N SER A 201 -29.39 9.36 6.22
CA SER A 201 -29.48 10.78 6.63
C SER A 201 -28.10 11.32 7.02
N LEU A 202 -27.30 10.55 7.75
CA LEU A 202 -25.93 10.91 8.13
C LEU A 202 -24.99 11.07 6.91
N LYS A 203 -25.19 10.26 5.86
CA LYS A 203 -24.42 10.39 4.60
C LYS A 203 -24.76 11.68 3.86
N ARG A 204 -26.03 12.13 3.89
CA ARG A 204 -26.46 13.39 3.25
C ARG A 204 -25.85 14.60 3.96
N TYR A 205 -25.82 14.62 5.28
CA TYR A 205 -25.24 15.74 6.05
C TYR A 205 -23.74 15.88 5.86
N ARG A 206 -23.02 14.76 5.77
CA ARG A 206 -21.58 14.79 5.47
C ARG A 206 -21.29 15.33 4.07
N LEU A 207 -22.11 14.96 3.07
CA LEU A 207 -21.97 15.49 1.72
C LEU A 207 -22.27 16.99 1.69
N ALA A 208 -23.37 17.42 2.30
CA ALA A 208 -23.74 18.84 2.37
C ALA A 208 -22.64 19.68 3.02
N LEU A 209 -22.00 19.16 4.06
CA LEU A 209 -20.87 19.83 4.70
C LEU A 209 -19.64 20.01 3.81
N ASP A 210 -19.31 19.00 3.03
CA ASP A 210 -18.19 19.10 2.10
C ASP A 210 -18.52 20.04 0.92
N LEU A 211 -19.78 20.06 0.46
CA LEU A 211 -20.27 20.98 -0.57
C LEU A 211 -20.20 22.44 -0.10
N ALA A 212 -20.60 22.74 1.14
CA ALA A 212 -20.49 24.08 1.69
C ALA A 212 -19.04 24.55 1.80
N PHE A 213 -18.13 23.67 2.24
CA PHE A 213 -16.72 24.00 2.28
C PHE A 213 -16.15 24.27 0.88
N LEU A 214 -16.57 23.50 -0.12
CA LEU A 214 -16.19 23.74 -1.51
C LEU A 214 -16.68 25.12 -2.00
N LEU A 215 -17.91 25.50 -1.68
CA LEU A 215 -18.47 26.81 -2.05
C LEU A 215 -17.70 27.97 -1.40
N VAL A 216 -17.44 27.91 -0.09
CA VAL A 216 -16.67 28.97 0.61
C VAL A 216 -15.22 29.00 0.13
N SER A 217 -14.61 27.83 -0.11
CA SER A 217 -13.24 27.77 -0.64
C SER A 217 -13.16 28.29 -2.07
N GLN A 218 -14.19 28.08 -2.88
CA GLN A 218 -14.29 28.63 -4.22
C GLN A 218 -14.41 30.15 -4.17
N GLU A 219 -15.28 30.68 -3.32
CA GLU A 219 -15.41 32.13 -3.10
C GLU A 219 -14.09 32.74 -2.59
N ASP A 220 -13.40 32.09 -1.64
CA ASP A 220 -12.08 32.52 -1.19
C ASP A 220 -11.04 32.46 -2.32
N MET A 221 -11.07 31.42 -3.16
CA MET A 221 -10.17 31.30 -4.31
C MET A 221 -10.51 32.31 -5.39
N GLU A 222 -11.77 32.69 -5.60
CA GLU A 222 -12.19 33.71 -6.56
C GLU A 222 -11.79 35.11 -6.05
N ASN A 223 -12.02 35.39 -4.76
CA ASN A 223 -11.59 36.62 -4.09
C ASN A 223 -10.05 36.72 -4.02
N GLN A 224 -9.34 35.59 -3.90
CA GLN A 224 -7.88 35.53 -4.00
C GLN A 224 -7.41 35.60 -5.45
N ALA A 225 -8.02 34.88 -6.40
CA ALA A 225 -7.61 34.86 -7.80
C ALA A 225 -7.83 36.21 -8.49
N ALA A 226 -8.85 36.98 -8.07
CA ALA A 226 -9.04 38.37 -8.48
C ALA A 226 -7.86 39.27 -8.06
N ASN A 227 -7.12 38.91 -7.01
CA ASN A 227 -5.94 39.61 -6.53
C ASN A 227 -4.60 38.93 -6.91
N ASP A 228 -4.61 37.66 -7.36
CA ASP A 228 -3.44 36.79 -7.15
C ASP A 228 -3.18 35.78 -8.29
N GLN A 229 -2.97 36.30 -9.52
CA GLN A 229 -2.21 35.57 -10.55
C GLN A 229 -0.79 35.16 -10.06
N GLY A 230 -0.35 35.66 -8.89
CA GLY A 230 0.92 35.31 -8.23
C GLY A 230 0.93 33.94 -7.53
N CYS A 231 -0.21 33.42 -7.06
CA CYS A 231 -0.24 32.23 -6.21
C CYS A 231 0.29 30.96 -6.90
N VAL A 232 -0.14 30.68 -8.14
CA VAL A 232 0.38 29.51 -8.92
C VAL A 232 1.87 29.68 -9.25
N ARG A 233 2.31 30.92 -9.51
CA ARG A 233 3.72 31.24 -9.76
C ARG A 233 4.60 31.14 -8.50
N SER A 234 3.99 31.23 -7.31
CA SER A 234 4.70 31.08 -6.03
C SER A 234 5.04 29.62 -5.68
N PHE A 235 4.49 28.63 -6.41
CA PHE A 235 4.85 27.22 -6.20
C PHE A 235 6.25 26.92 -6.72
N VAL A 236 7.19 26.77 -5.79
CA VAL A 236 8.61 26.51 -6.08
C VAL A 236 8.89 25.04 -6.34
N SER A 237 8.11 24.13 -5.74
CA SER A 237 8.34 22.68 -5.86
C SER A 237 7.10 21.84 -5.62
N LEU A 238 7.10 20.63 -6.16
CA LEU A 238 6.10 19.59 -5.94
C LEU A 238 6.80 18.28 -5.58
N THR A 239 6.76 17.89 -4.31
CA THR A 239 7.36 16.63 -3.84
C THR A 239 6.39 15.47 -4.04
N THR A 240 6.82 14.44 -4.77
CA THR A 240 6.03 13.25 -5.13
C THR A 240 6.93 12.01 -5.09
N ASP A 241 6.31 10.82 -5.10
CA ASP A 241 7.01 9.54 -5.23
C ASP A 241 7.62 9.30 -6.64
N PHE A 242 7.55 10.31 -7.52
CA PHE A 242 7.94 10.24 -8.92
C PHE A 242 7.11 9.23 -9.74
N GLY A 243 5.89 8.93 -9.28
CA GLY A 243 4.83 8.31 -10.05
C GLY A 243 4.24 9.25 -11.11
N THR A 244 2.98 8.98 -11.48
CA THR A 244 2.25 9.75 -12.51
C THR A 244 2.10 11.23 -12.15
N GLU A 245 2.12 11.57 -10.87
CA GLU A 245 1.95 12.91 -10.31
C GLU A 245 3.13 13.84 -10.64
N SER A 246 4.32 13.29 -10.87
CA SER A 246 5.50 14.08 -11.26
C SER A 246 5.30 14.82 -12.59
N ALA A 247 4.47 14.27 -13.47
CA ALA A 247 4.10 14.87 -14.75
C ALA A 247 3.27 16.15 -14.60
N LEU A 248 2.67 16.43 -13.43
CA LEU A 248 1.84 17.62 -13.21
C LEU A 248 2.59 18.94 -13.45
N THR A 249 3.91 18.96 -13.17
CA THR A 249 4.75 20.15 -13.42
C THR A 249 5.04 20.39 -14.92
N TYR A 250 4.91 19.33 -15.73
CA TYR A 250 5.15 19.32 -17.17
C TYR A 250 3.87 19.34 -18.00
N TYR A 251 2.70 19.21 -17.36
CA TYR A 251 1.43 19.20 -18.05
C TYR A 251 1.14 20.59 -18.62
N ARG A 252 1.03 20.67 -19.95
CA ARG A 252 0.53 21.86 -20.65
C ARG A 252 -0.98 21.75 -20.73
N VAL A 253 -1.64 22.75 -20.17
CA VAL A 253 -3.08 22.76 -20.07
C VAL A 253 -3.52 24.20 -20.08
N SER A 254 -4.37 24.53 -21.05
CA SER A 254 -5.28 25.65 -20.89
C SER A 254 -6.02 25.46 -19.58
N LEU A 255 -6.04 26.46 -18.70
CA LEU A 255 -6.82 26.35 -17.46
C LEU A 255 -8.29 26.09 -17.82
N ALA A 256 -8.78 26.68 -18.92
CA ALA A 256 -10.10 26.42 -19.46
C ALA A 256 -10.35 24.96 -19.88
N ASN A 257 -9.31 24.17 -20.19
CA ASN A 257 -9.41 22.74 -20.52
C ASN A 257 -9.21 21.82 -19.30
N LEU A 258 -8.47 22.28 -18.27
CA LEU A 258 -8.34 21.58 -16.99
C LEU A 258 -9.66 21.56 -16.22
N PHE A 259 -10.39 22.66 -16.32
CA PHE A 259 -11.73 22.75 -15.80
C PHE A 259 -12.72 22.25 -16.87
N PRO A 260 -13.71 21.43 -16.51
CA PRO A 260 -14.62 20.89 -17.51
C PRO A 260 -15.37 22.01 -18.24
N SER A 261 -15.70 21.82 -19.52
CA SER A 261 -16.41 22.81 -20.38
C SER A 261 -17.77 23.27 -19.84
N TRP A 262 -18.27 22.61 -18.81
CA TRP A 262 -19.49 22.97 -18.10
C TRP A 262 -19.29 23.98 -16.97
N ARG A 263 -18.04 24.24 -16.56
CA ARG A 263 -17.68 25.27 -15.60
C ARG A 263 -17.40 26.54 -16.41
N ASP A 264 -18.38 27.44 -16.47
CA ASP A 264 -18.23 28.73 -17.15
C ASP A 264 -17.09 29.51 -16.48
N LEU A 265 -15.91 29.48 -17.10
CA LEU A 265 -14.77 30.34 -16.78
C LEU A 265 -14.77 31.60 -17.65
N CYS A 266 -15.88 31.91 -18.33
CA CYS A 266 -16.06 33.22 -18.93
C CYS A 266 -15.78 34.26 -17.85
N PRO A 267 -14.98 35.30 -18.14
CA PRO A 267 -14.83 36.42 -17.22
C PRO A 267 -16.24 36.88 -16.86
N VAL A 268 -16.50 37.08 -15.56
CA VAL A 268 -17.70 37.77 -15.10
C VAL A 268 -17.78 39.04 -15.96
N GLU A 269 -18.78 39.12 -16.84
CA GLU A 269 -19.08 40.37 -17.52
C GLU A 269 -19.25 41.38 -16.39
N VAL A 270 -18.40 42.40 -16.38
CA VAL A 270 -18.51 43.47 -15.40
C VAL A 270 -19.88 44.07 -15.67
N ASP A 271 -20.84 43.83 -14.78
CA ASP A 271 -22.15 44.49 -14.75
C ASP A 271 -21.90 45.97 -14.44
N GLY A 272 -21.33 46.68 -15.40
CA GLY A 272 -21.28 48.12 -15.47
C GLY A 272 -22.44 48.56 -16.34
N GLU A 273 -23.58 48.82 -15.71
CA GLU A 273 -24.56 49.76 -16.26
C GLU A 273 -23.88 51.13 -16.31
N VAL A 274 -23.14 51.40 -17.39
CA VAL A 274 -22.74 52.74 -17.78
C VAL A 274 -23.57 53.05 -19.02
N GLU A 275 -24.64 53.80 -18.80
CA GLU A 275 -25.36 54.51 -19.85
C GLU A 275 -24.41 55.52 -20.52
N ASP A 276 -24.56 55.57 -21.85
CA ASP A 276 -24.18 56.63 -22.79
C ASP A 276 -22.71 56.87 -23.19
N ASP A 277 -22.53 56.70 -24.51
CA ASP A 277 -21.75 57.54 -25.44
C ASP A 277 -20.22 57.62 -25.29
N ALA A 278 -19.54 56.57 -25.76
CA ALA A 278 -18.54 56.64 -26.84
C ALA A 278 -17.79 55.30 -26.92
N GLN A 279 -17.89 54.59 -28.05
CA GLN A 279 -17.05 53.42 -28.32
C GLN A 279 -15.63 53.86 -28.72
N PRO A 280 -14.56 53.49 -28.00
CA PRO A 280 -13.29 53.18 -28.64
C PRO A 280 -13.31 51.69 -29.01
N GLN A 281 -12.98 51.39 -30.26
CA GLN A 281 -12.71 50.04 -30.74
C GLN A 281 -11.49 49.47 -29.99
N GLY A 282 -11.72 48.84 -28.84
CA GLY A 282 -10.72 48.09 -28.12
C GLY A 282 -10.43 46.80 -28.88
N GLU A 283 -9.19 46.62 -29.31
CA GLU A 283 -8.68 45.34 -29.84
C GLU A 283 -9.10 44.19 -28.93
N VAL A 284 -9.80 43.21 -29.50
CA VAL A 284 -10.06 41.93 -28.88
C VAL A 284 -8.71 41.25 -28.67
N VAL A 285 -8.16 41.35 -27.46
CA VAL A 285 -6.92 40.66 -27.06
C VAL A 285 -7.16 39.16 -27.30
N PRO A 286 -6.43 38.51 -28.22
CA PRO A 286 -6.66 37.12 -28.54
C PRO A 286 -6.43 36.26 -27.29
N ASN A 287 -7.39 35.36 -27.03
CA ASN A 287 -7.46 34.43 -25.90
C ASN A 287 -6.07 33.88 -25.50
N LEU A 288 -5.58 34.35 -24.35
CA LEU A 288 -4.18 34.27 -23.93
C LEU A 288 -3.77 32.92 -23.30
N ASP A 289 -4.56 31.85 -23.46
CA ASP A 289 -4.45 30.68 -22.57
C ASP A 289 -4.54 29.31 -23.27
N VAL A 290 -3.73 29.06 -24.30
CA VAL A 290 -3.72 27.73 -24.98
C VAL A 290 -2.49 26.87 -24.66
N ASP A 291 -1.44 27.39 -24.01
CA ASP A 291 -0.17 26.63 -23.93
C ASP A 291 0.66 26.86 -22.64
N ARG A 292 0.00 27.23 -21.54
CA ARG A 292 0.69 27.39 -20.24
C ARG A 292 0.83 26.04 -19.54
N TYR A 293 1.89 25.91 -18.76
CA TYR A 293 2.06 24.75 -17.90
C TYR A 293 1.43 25.02 -16.54
N PHE A 294 0.82 23.99 -15.96
CA PHE A 294 0.03 24.13 -14.74
C PHE A 294 0.80 24.68 -13.52
N LEU A 295 2.03 24.23 -13.30
CA LEU A 295 2.92 24.71 -12.24
C LEU A 295 4.25 25.17 -12.84
N GLU A 296 4.21 26.32 -13.52
CA GLU A 296 5.30 26.79 -14.36
C GLU A 296 6.66 26.89 -13.64
N GLN A 297 6.68 27.30 -12.37
CA GLN A 297 7.93 27.46 -11.62
C GLN A 297 8.26 26.28 -10.71
N ALA A 298 7.37 25.28 -10.60
CA ALA A 298 7.54 24.20 -9.65
C ALA A 298 8.56 23.17 -10.14
N LEU A 299 9.60 22.96 -9.34
CA LEU A 299 10.52 21.83 -9.49
C LEU A 299 9.82 20.54 -9.01
N PRO A 300 9.68 19.50 -9.84
CA PRO A 300 9.23 18.19 -9.35
C PRO A 300 10.33 17.60 -8.48
N VAL A 301 10.03 17.27 -7.23
CA VAL A 301 11.00 16.75 -6.26
C VAL A 301 10.64 15.32 -5.89
N MET A 302 11.64 14.44 -5.91
CA MET A 302 11.44 13.05 -5.55
C MET A 302 11.44 12.95 -4.03
N GLY A 303 10.37 12.42 -3.47
CA GLY A 303 10.28 12.24 -2.04
C GLY A 303 11.21 11.13 -1.56
N MET A 304 11.96 11.48 -0.52
CA MET A 304 12.99 10.60 -0.01
C MET A 304 12.39 9.41 0.73
N GLN A 305 11.23 9.57 1.37
CA GLN A 305 10.55 8.48 2.08
C GLN A 305 10.22 7.32 1.13
N HIS A 306 9.71 7.59 -0.08
CA HIS A 306 9.45 6.54 -1.07
C HIS A 306 10.74 5.87 -1.57
N CYS A 307 11.79 6.66 -1.81
CA CYS A 307 13.11 6.12 -2.18
C CYS A 307 13.65 5.18 -1.11
N VAL A 308 13.52 5.62 0.13
CA VAL A 308 14.03 4.96 1.32
C VAL A 308 13.23 3.69 1.65
N HIS A 309 11.91 3.72 1.51
CA HIS A 309 11.05 2.53 1.71
C HIS A 309 11.39 1.41 0.71
N ASN A 310 11.73 1.78 -0.53
CA ASN A 310 12.14 0.84 -1.55
C ASN A 310 13.52 0.20 -1.30
N LEU A 311 14.35 0.75 -0.41
CA LEU A 311 15.68 0.19 -0.15
C LEU A 311 15.59 -1.24 0.36
N LEU A 312 14.74 -1.51 1.36
CA LEU A 312 14.62 -2.84 1.97
C LEU A 312 13.94 -3.86 1.07
N HIS A 313 13.14 -3.41 0.09
CA HIS A 313 12.37 -4.31 -0.76
C HIS A 313 13.23 -5.28 -1.55
N GLU A 314 14.51 -4.94 -1.82
CA GLU A 314 15.42 -5.76 -2.61
C GLU A 314 16.66 -6.24 -1.84
N VAL A 315 16.91 -5.78 -0.61
CA VAL A 315 18.08 -6.19 0.21
C VAL A 315 18.18 -7.70 0.34
N HIS A 316 17.05 -8.37 0.53
CA HIS A 316 17.01 -9.82 0.65
C HIS A 316 17.59 -10.56 -0.57
N THR A 317 17.59 -9.94 -1.76
CA THR A 317 18.18 -10.52 -2.97
C THR A 317 19.71 -10.40 -3.00
N ALA A 318 20.27 -9.48 -2.23
CA ALA A 318 21.70 -9.26 -2.10
C ALA A 318 22.34 -10.06 -0.96
N LEU A 319 21.52 -10.72 -0.13
CA LEU A 319 21.95 -11.53 1.01
C LEU A 319 21.99 -13.02 0.64
N PRO A 320 23.16 -13.64 0.46
CA PRO A 320 23.26 -15.04 -0.01
C PRO A 320 22.55 -16.03 0.92
N PHE A 321 22.57 -15.78 2.23
CA PHE A 321 21.94 -16.61 3.26
C PHE A 321 20.44 -16.35 3.44
N TRP A 322 19.84 -15.37 2.73
CA TRP A 322 18.45 -14.97 3.00
C TRP A 322 17.46 -16.12 2.90
N ARG A 323 17.66 -17.04 1.94
CA ARG A 323 16.79 -18.21 1.78
C ARG A 323 16.82 -19.11 3.01
N GLU A 324 18.02 -19.50 3.45
CA GLU A 324 18.21 -20.34 4.64
C GLU A 324 17.65 -19.65 5.88
N LEU A 325 17.99 -18.37 6.08
CA LEU A 325 17.49 -17.59 7.20
C LEU A 325 15.96 -17.45 7.19
N TRP A 326 15.35 -17.24 6.02
CA TRP A 326 13.91 -17.14 5.89
C TRP A 326 13.22 -18.46 6.23
N ASP A 327 13.77 -19.59 5.78
CA ASP A 327 13.27 -20.92 6.12
C ASP A 327 13.39 -21.19 7.63
N ASP A 328 14.50 -20.79 8.25
CA ASP A 328 14.69 -20.87 9.70
C ASP A 328 13.70 -19.98 10.47
N LEU A 329 13.49 -18.74 10.01
CA LEU A 329 12.48 -17.83 10.56
C LEU A 329 11.08 -18.44 10.42
N LYS A 330 10.76 -19.09 9.30
CA LYS A 330 9.47 -19.78 9.08
C LYS A 330 9.28 -20.98 9.99
N ASN A 331 10.34 -21.74 10.23
CA ASN A 331 10.33 -22.84 11.18
C ASN A 331 10.08 -22.32 12.61
N LEU A 332 10.73 -21.22 12.99
CA LEU A 332 10.51 -20.56 14.26
C LEU A 332 9.09 -19.98 14.37
N GLU A 333 8.58 -19.34 13.31
CA GLU A 333 7.19 -18.89 13.23
C GLU A 333 6.22 -20.07 13.41
N GLY A 334 6.49 -21.22 12.78
CA GLY A 334 5.69 -22.43 12.92
C GLY A 334 5.74 -23.05 14.32
N LEU A 335 6.85 -22.90 15.04
CA LEU A 335 6.98 -23.28 16.45
C LEU A 335 6.17 -22.34 17.34
N LEU A 336 6.30 -21.02 17.11
CA LEU A 336 5.74 -19.98 17.97
C LEU A 336 4.25 -19.68 17.70
N ASN A 337 3.75 -19.79 16.46
CA ASN A 337 2.33 -19.47 16.20
C ASN A 337 1.38 -20.61 16.57
N TRP A 338 1.88 -21.83 16.74
CA TRP A 338 1.06 -22.99 17.04
C TRP A 338 0.95 -23.17 18.55
N ASN A 339 -0.22 -22.84 19.12
CA ASN A 339 -0.44 -22.82 20.58
C ASN A 339 0.08 -24.09 21.30
N PHE A 340 -0.15 -25.29 20.74
CA PHE A 340 0.31 -26.53 21.39
C PHE A 340 1.84 -26.69 21.33
N ARG A 341 2.49 -26.31 20.23
CA ARG A 341 3.96 -26.37 20.08
C ARG A 341 4.62 -25.38 21.03
N ARG A 342 4.06 -24.18 21.11
CA ARG A 342 4.48 -23.13 22.03
C ARG A 342 4.33 -23.54 23.49
N ARG A 343 3.18 -24.06 23.89
CA ARG A 343 2.96 -24.57 25.27
C ARG A 343 3.91 -25.72 25.60
N ARG A 344 4.14 -26.63 24.65
CA ARG A 344 5.13 -27.71 24.83
C ARG A 344 6.53 -27.14 25.03
N TYR A 345 6.95 -26.19 24.20
CA TYR A 345 8.24 -25.51 24.33
C TYR A 345 8.39 -24.82 25.69
N ILE A 346 7.37 -24.06 26.14
CA ILE A 346 7.36 -23.43 27.47
C ILE A 346 7.51 -24.50 28.57
N ALA A 347 6.72 -25.57 28.50
CA ALA A 347 6.71 -26.62 29.51
C ALA A 347 8.01 -27.42 29.57
N THR A 348 8.68 -27.66 28.44
CA THR A 348 9.88 -28.52 28.38
C THR A 348 11.19 -27.74 28.38
N CYS A 349 11.19 -26.49 27.90
CA CYS A 349 12.42 -25.72 27.67
C CYS A 349 12.54 -24.47 28.53
N LEU A 350 11.44 -23.90 29.04
CA LEU A 350 11.47 -22.67 29.84
C LEU A 350 11.19 -22.92 31.33
N ARG A 351 10.16 -23.71 31.65
CA ARG A 351 9.75 -23.97 33.04
C ARG A 351 10.86 -24.68 33.81
N GLY A 352 11.21 -24.16 35.00
CA GLY A 352 12.29 -24.70 35.81
C GLY A 352 13.70 -24.33 35.33
N THR A 353 13.83 -23.46 34.32
CA THR A 353 15.10 -22.88 33.90
C THR A 353 15.19 -21.41 34.32
N GLN A 354 16.36 -20.79 34.21
CA GLN A 354 16.53 -19.34 34.44
C GLN A 354 15.71 -18.45 33.48
N PHE A 355 15.12 -19.04 32.43
CA PHE A 355 14.31 -18.35 31.42
C PHE A 355 12.80 -18.45 31.66
N GLU A 356 12.37 -19.02 32.80
CA GLU A 356 10.94 -19.19 33.12
C GLU A 356 10.14 -17.88 33.06
N GLY A 357 10.77 -16.74 33.43
CA GLY A 357 10.15 -15.42 33.34
C GLY A 357 9.75 -14.98 31.92
N LEU A 358 10.19 -15.69 30.87
CA LEU A 358 9.80 -15.43 29.49
C LEU A 358 8.56 -16.21 29.07
N ALA A 359 8.09 -17.18 29.87
CA ALA A 359 6.93 -18.01 29.54
C ALA A 359 5.72 -17.18 29.11
N ASP A 360 5.43 -16.07 29.79
CA ASP A 360 4.33 -15.15 29.45
C ASP A 360 4.51 -14.45 28.10
N SER A 361 5.75 -14.07 27.77
CA SER A 361 6.08 -13.46 26.47
C SER A 361 5.90 -14.45 25.33
N PHE A 362 6.24 -15.72 25.56
CA PHE A 362 5.94 -16.79 24.62
C PHE A 362 4.43 -17.06 24.57
N GLU A 363 3.74 -17.27 25.69
CA GLU A 363 2.31 -17.62 25.71
C GLU A 363 1.45 -16.59 24.96
N SER A 364 1.76 -15.30 25.12
CA SER A 364 1.10 -14.18 24.44
C SER A 364 1.51 -13.97 22.97
N PHE A 365 2.51 -14.68 22.46
CA PHE A 365 2.98 -14.54 21.09
C PHE A 365 1.93 -15.08 20.08
N ASN A 366 1.47 -14.22 19.17
CA ASN A 366 0.49 -14.54 18.13
C ASN A 366 0.81 -13.88 16.77
N GLN A 367 2.06 -13.47 16.56
CA GLN A 367 2.45 -12.65 15.42
C GLN A 367 2.95 -13.52 14.27
N SER A 368 2.41 -13.27 13.06
CA SER A 368 2.94 -13.88 11.84
C SER A 368 4.06 -13.03 11.25
N LEU A 369 5.11 -13.65 10.71
CA LEU A 369 6.20 -12.97 9.97
C LEU A 369 5.65 -12.05 8.87
N TYR A 370 4.55 -12.45 8.21
CA TYR A 370 3.93 -11.62 7.17
C TYR A 370 3.17 -10.41 7.72
N LYS A 371 2.70 -10.48 8.98
CA LYS A 371 2.03 -9.37 9.67
C LYS A 371 3.00 -8.42 10.37
N LEU A 372 4.27 -8.80 10.53
CA LEU A 372 5.29 -8.04 11.26
C LEU A 372 5.78 -6.78 10.53
N GLY A 373 5.35 -6.56 9.28
CA GLY A 373 5.80 -5.50 8.37
C GLY A 373 6.54 -4.35 9.05
N GLY A 374 7.84 -4.24 8.80
CA GLY A 374 8.72 -3.11 9.08
C GLY A 374 8.93 -2.66 10.54
N MET A 375 8.04 -2.99 11.48
CA MET A 375 7.98 -2.28 12.78
C MET A 375 7.79 -3.19 14.00
N LYS A 376 7.58 -4.50 13.85
CA LYS A 376 7.35 -5.41 14.99
C LYS A 376 8.37 -6.52 15.18
N TYR A 377 9.39 -6.57 14.34
CA TYR A 377 10.52 -7.49 14.50
C TYR A 377 11.11 -7.49 15.91
N PRO A 378 11.30 -6.37 16.64
CA PRO A 378 11.97 -6.38 17.95
C PRO A 378 11.36 -7.35 18.97
N SER A 379 10.04 -7.53 18.95
CA SER A 379 9.34 -8.51 19.80
C SER A 379 9.60 -9.95 19.37
N PHE A 380 9.57 -10.23 18.07
CA PHE A 380 9.92 -11.53 17.50
C PHE A 380 11.39 -11.89 17.77
N LEU A 381 12.26 -10.90 17.63
CA LEU A 381 13.71 -11.01 17.80
C LEU A 381 14.11 -11.23 19.25
N SER A 382 13.47 -10.52 20.18
CA SER A 382 13.64 -10.80 21.61
C SER A 382 13.28 -12.25 21.89
N VAL A 383 12.10 -12.72 21.45
CA VAL A 383 11.66 -14.12 21.63
C VAL A 383 12.64 -15.10 20.93
N SER A 384 13.13 -14.77 19.74
CA SER A 384 14.09 -15.58 18.97
C SER A 384 15.46 -15.68 19.63
N ASN A 385 16.03 -14.57 20.12
CA ASN A 385 17.29 -14.55 20.83
C ASN A 385 17.21 -15.38 22.12
N HIS A 386 16.08 -15.31 22.82
CA HIS A 386 15.85 -16.14 24.00
C HIS A 386 15.63 -17.61 23.67
N CYS A 387 14.97 -17.95 22.55
CA CYS A 387 14.95 -19.31 22.04
C CYS A 387 16.36 -19.86 21.88
N CYS A 388 17.23 -19.12 21.20
CA CYS A 388 18.62 -19.50 20.98
C CYS A 388 19.35 -19.78 22.31
N LEU A 389 19.21 -18.89 23.29
CA LEU A 389 19.83 -19.05 24.62
C LEU A 389 19.31 -20.27 25.40
N CYS A 390 18.01 -20.58 25.33
CA CYS A 390 17.44 -21.76 26.00
C CYS A 390 18.00 -23.06 25.42
N PHE A 391 18.15 -23.13 24.09
CA PHE A 391 18.66 -24.33 23.44
C PHE A 391 20.14 -24.60 23.75
N VAL A 392 20.96 -23.54 23.93
CA VAL A 392 22.37 -23.66 24.35
C VAL A 392 22.47 -24.34 25.74
N GLN A 393 21.48 -24.16 26.61
CA GLN A 393 21.53 -24.73 27.97
C GLN A 393 21.04 -26.18 28.08
N LEU A 394 20.28 -26.69 27.11
CA LEU A 394 19.62 -28.01 27.20
C LEU A 394 20.46 -29.21 26.71
N GLY A 395 21.69 -28.98 26.24
CA GLY A 395 22.82 -29.93 26.36
C GLY A 395 22.70 -31.36 25.83
N THR A 396 22.28 -31.60 24.58
CA THR A 396 22.42 -32.95 23.94
C THR A 396 23.63 -33.02 22.99
N PRO A 397 24.76 -33.67 23.35
CA PRO A 397 26.10 -33.38 22.79
C PRO A 397 26.30 -33.54 21.27
N SER A 398 25.56 -34.40 20.58
CA SER A 398 25.80 -34.75 19.17
C SER A 398 25.02 -33.88 18.18
N ALA A 399 23.79 -33.48 18.49
CA ALA A 399 23.05 -32.48 17.72
C ALA A 399 23.59 -31.06 18.00
N PHE A 400 24.15 -30.84 19.20
CA PHE A 400 24.52 -29.53 19.73
C PHE A 400 25.60 -28.78 18.95
N ARG A 401 26.64 -29.43 18.40
CA ARG A 401 27.72 -28.69 17.70
C ARG A 401 27.29 -28.12 16.35
N MET A 402 26.52 -28.90 15.58
CA MET A 402 25.97 -28.43 14.29
C MET A 402 24.89 -27.36 14.54
N TRP A 403 24.08 -27.54 15.58
CA TRP A 403 23.04 -26.58 15.96
C TRP A 403 23.62 -25.30 16.56
N MET A 404 24.68 -25.34 17.36
CA MET A 404 25.39 -24.17 17.88
C MET A 404 25.93 -23.28 16.75
N TRP A 405 26.56 -23.88 15.74
CA TRP A 405 27.07 -23.14 14.59
C TRP A 405 25.95 -22.47 13.78
N LEU A 406 24.81 -23.16 13.63
CA LEU A 406 23.59 -22.61 13.04
C LEU A 406 22.99 -21.48 13.89
N VAL A 407 22.94 -21.64 15.21
CA VAL A 407 22.30 -20.70 16.15
C VAL A 407 23.09 -19.41 16.30
N GLU A 408 24.42 -19.48 16.42
CA GLU A 408 25.28 -18.29 16.52
C GLU A 408 25.21 -17.45 15.24
N GLY A 409 25.38 -18.10 14.08
CA GLY A 409 25.27 -17.44 12.78
C GLY A 409 23.87 -16.88 12.55
N PHE A 410 22.82 -17.64 12.91
CA PHE A 410 21.43 -17.21 12.81
C PHE A 410 21.17 -15.97 13.67
N ALA A 411 21.48 -15.99 14.97
CA ALA A 411 21.22 -14.87 15.87
C ALA A 411 21.96 -13.59 15.43
N ALA A 412 23.21 -13.72 14.98
CA ALA A 412 23.99 -12.59 14.47
C ALA A 412 23.43 -12.02 13.16
N ARG A 413 23.05 -12.86 12.20
CA ARG A 413 22.40 -12.44 10.95
C ARG A 413 21.04 -11.80 11.20
N VAL A 414 20.30 -12.34 12.14
CA VAL A 414 19.04 -11.78 12.61
C VAL A 414 19.29 -10.38 13.20
N GLY A 415 20.26 -10.21 14.10
CA GLY A 415 20.70 -8.91 14.62
C GLY A 415 21.11 -7.93 13.52
N MET A 416 21.83 -8.42 12.50
CA MET A 416 22.20 -7.66 11.31
C MET A 416 20.99 -7.15 10.53
N LEU A 417 19.99 -8.00 10.27
CA LEU A 417 18.76 -7.59 9.60
C LEU A 417 18.00 -6.51 10.37
N CYS A 418 17.99 -6.57 11.70
CA CYS A 418 17.39 -5.52 12.54
C CYS A 418 18.03 -4.17 12.29
N GLN A 419 19.36 -4.17 12.16
CA GLN A 419 20.11 -2.96 11.94
C GLN A 419 19.90 -2.44 10.53
N LEU A 420 19.86 -3.32 9.53
CA LEU A 420 19.50 -2.95 8.15
C LEU A 420 18.07 -2.38 8.07
N GLU A 421 17.10 -2.94 8.80
CA GLU A 421 15.71 -2.45 8.85
C GLU A 421 15.60 -1.03 9.42
N ARG A 422 16.54 -0.61 10.26
CA ARG A 422 16.60 0.76 10.82
C ARG A 422 17.17 1.79 9.83
N PHE A 423 17.80 1.38 8.73
CA PHE A 423 18.34 2.34 7.75
C PHE A 423 17.23 3.24 7.20
N PRO A 424 16.07 2.71 6.76
CA PRO A 424 14.99 3.57 6.33
C PRO A 424 14.49 4.56 7.36
N GLU A 425 14.39 4.15 8.62
CA GLU A 425 13.99 5.04 9.70
C GLU A 425 15.02 6.14 9.93
N LYS A 426 16.32 5.80 10.01
CA LYS A 426 17.39 6.79 10.20
C LYS A 426 17.51 7.75 9.02
N LEU A 427 17.40 7.27 7.79
CA LEU A 427 17.42 8.10 6.58
C LEU A 427 16.17 8.99 6.47
N SER A 428 14.98 8.46 6.78
CA SER A 428 13.75 9.25 6.81
C SER A 428 13.79 10.29 7.93
N GLY A 429 14.32 9.92 9.10
CA GLY A 429 14.55 10.84 10.21
C GLY A 429 15.46 11.99 9.81
N TRP A 430 16.59 11.70 9.14
CA TRP A 430 17.43 12.76 8.57
C TRP A 430 16.66 13.62 7.57
N ALA A 431 15.87 13.01 6.68
CA ALA A 431 15.07 13.72 5.68
C ALA A 431 14.04 14.67 6.31
N GLU A 432 13.36 14.22 7.37
CA GLU A 432 12.32 14.95 8.11
C GLU A 432 12.89 16.03 9.04
N ASP A 433 14.15 15.88 9.44
CA ASP A 433 14.85 16.87 10.24
C ASP A 433 15.07 18.18 9.47
N CYS A 434 15.48 19.22 10.20
CA CYS A 434 15.80 20.51 9.61
C CYS A 434 17.33 20.72 9.55
N PRO A 435 17.85 21.39 8.50
CA PRO A 435 19.26 21.75 8.39
C PRO A 435 19.78 22.51 9.61
N CYS A 436 18.98 23.45 10.13
CA CYS A 436 19.40 24.35 11.20
C CYS A 436 19.50 23.71 12.60
N HIS A 437 18.80 22.61 12.87
CA HIS A 437 18.83 21.96 14.19
C HIS A 437 19.34 20.51 14.19
N SER A 438 19.73 19.92 13.05
CA SER A 438 20.21 18.52 13.05
C SER A 438 21.40 18.27 13.96
N GLY A 439 22.36 19.19 14.01
CA GLY A 439 23.55 19.04 14.84
C GLY A 439 23.23 19.09 16.34
N VAL A 440 22.24 19.89 16.74
CA VAL A 440 21.86 20.09 18.15
C VAL A 440 20.87 19.01 18.61
N CYS A 441 19.96 18.61 17.74
CA CYS A 441 18.86 17.71 18.08
C CYS A 441 19.12 16.24 17.71
N GLY A 442 20.29 15.90 17.16
CA GLY A 442 20.57 14.57 16.60
C GLY A 442 20.42 13.41 17.60
N ASN A 443 20.80 13.63 18.86
CA ASN A 443 20.73 12.61 19.92
C ASN A 443 19.48 12.73 20.81
N MET A 444 18.58 13.67 20.51
CA MET A 444 17.39 13.92 21.33
C MET A 444 16.24 13.01 20.90
N THR A 445 15.47 12.53 21.87
CA THR A 445 14.20 11.85 21.57
C THR A 445 13.25 12.81 20.85
N ARG A 446 12.34 12.27 20.03
CA ARG A 446 11.31 13.07 19.32
C ARG A 446 10.51 13.97 20.26
N TYR A 447 10.20 13.50 21.47
CA TYR A 447 9.47 14.27 22.48
C TYR A 447 10.30 15.47 22.97
N THR A 448 11.55 15.24 23.37
CA THR A 448 12.47 16.30 23.81
C THR A 448 12.67 17.34 22.72
N ARG A 449 12.90 16.90 21.47
CA ARG A 449 13.02 17.77 20.30
C ARG A 449 11.76 18.61 20.08
N THR A 450 10.58 17.99 20.13
CA THR A 450 9.29 18.71 19.96
C THR A 450 9.10 19.77 21.04
N LYS A 451 9.45 19.45 22.30
CA LYS A 451 9.38 20.39 23.42
C LYS A 451 10.33 21.58 23.20
N LEU A 452 11.58 21.31 22.85
CA LEU A 452 12.59 22.33 22.56
C LEU A 452 12.16 23.26 21.42
N LEU A 453 11.69 22.68 20.30
CA LEU A 453 11.23 23.46 19.15
C LEU A 453 9.99 24.29 19.49
N LYS A 454 9.08 23.74 20.31
CA LYS A 454 7.90 24.46 20.78
C LYS A 454 8.26 25.67 21.63
N GLU A 455 9.27 25.54 22.50
CA GLU A 455 9.81 26.65 23.29
C GLU A 455 10.51 27.67 22.40
N HIS A 456 11.30 27.22 21.43
CA HIS A 456 12.07 28.08 20.52
C HIS A 456 11.19 28.89 19.53
N PHE A 457 10.10 28.31 19.04
CA PHE A 457 9.21 28.93 18.04
C PHE A 457 7.85 29.36 18.64
N SER A 458 7.84 29.87 19.87
CA SER A 458 6.66 30.50 20.51
C SER A 458 5.39 29.65 20.43
N GLY A 459 5.50 28.34 20.65
CA GLY A 459 4.38 27.40 20.65
C GLY A 459 4.25 26.52 19.41
N VAL A 460 5.04 26.75 18.35
CA VAL A 460 5.05 25.90 17.15
C VAL A 460 5.95 24.68 17.36
N PRO A 461 5.42 23.43 17.35
CA PRO A 461 6.20 22.25 17.72
C PRO A 461 7.19 21.76 16.66
N VAL A 462 7.31 22.45 15.52
CA VAL A 462 8.10 22.01 14.36
C VAL A 462 8.81 23.21 13.75
N CYS A 463 10.11 23.05 13.45
CA CYS A 463 10.88 24.06 12.73
C CYS A 463 10.31 24.27 11.31
N PRO A 464 10.16 25.51 10.81
CA PRO A 464 9.74 25.76 9.43
C PRO A 464 10.64 25.13 8.36
N MET A 465 11.90 24.85 8.70
CA MET A 465 12.88 24.18 7.84
C MET A 465 12.84 22.64 7.93
N ALA A 466 11.94 22.07 8.72
CA ALA A 466 11.79 20.61 8.81
C ALA A 466 11.42 20.03 7.44
N GLY A 467 12.15 19.01 7.00
CA GLY A 467 11.95 18.42 5.69
C GLY A 467 12.60 19.19 4.53
N LYS A 468 13.17 20.38 4.77
CA LYS A 468 13.66 21.30 3.73
C LYS A 468 15.16 21.12 3.49
N ARG A 469 15.53 19.94 3.00
CA ARG A 469 16.93 19.53 2.79
C ARG A 469 17.36 19.44 1.32
N ALA A 470 16.59 20.03 0.41
CA ALA A 470 16.94 20.02 -1.01
C ALA A 470 18.36 20.52 -1.30
N PRO A 471 18.87 21.58 -0.62
CA PRO A 471 20.26 22.00 -0.80
C PRO A 471 21.28 20.92 -0.47
N GLU A 472 21.14 20.19 0.64
CA GLU A 472 22.07 19.13 1.02
C GLU A 472 21.99 17.91 0.08
N VAL A 473 20.81 17.59 -0.42
CA VAL A 473 20.65 16.49 -1.39
C VAL A 473 21.29 16.86 -2.74
N ALA A 474 21.08 18.09 -3.20
CA ALA A 474 21.75 18.62 -4.40
C ALA A 474 23.28 18.69 -4.23
N ALA A 475 23.76 19.04 -3.03
CA ALA A 475 25.18 19.10 -2.71
C ALA A 475 25.86 17.72 -2.58
N GLY A 476 25.10 16.61 -2.68
CA GLY A 476 25.65 15.27 -2.61
C GLY A 476 25.97 14.79 -1.19
N CYS A 477 25.24 15.27 -0.17
CA CYS A 477 25.48 14.89 1.23
C CYS A 477 24.99 13.47 1.58
N ILE A 478 24.09 12.88 0.78
CA ILE A 478 23.45 11.58 1.08
C ILE A 478 24.45 10.42 1.23
N PRO A 479 25.46 10.23 0.36
CA PRO A 479 26.51 9.22 0.57
C PRO A 479 27.14 9.27 1.97
N ALA A 480 27.51 10.46 2.45
CA ALA A 480 28.15 10.61 3.76
C ALA A 480 27.18 10.30 4.92
N VAL A 481 25.92 10.73 4.80
CA VAL A 481 24.86 10.39 5.77
C VAL A 481 24.63 8.89 5.83
N PHE A 482 24.55 8.23 4.66
CA PHE A 482 24.37 6.79 4.55
C PHE A 482 25.55 6.04 5.16
N ASP A 483 26.79 6.45 4.86
CA ASP A 483 28.00 5.83 5.38
C ASP A 483 28.13 5.98 6.90
N ALA A 484 27.73 7.13 7.46
CA ALA A 484 27.65 7.32 8.91
C ALA A 484 26.64 6.38 9.57
N ILE A 485 25.44 6.22 8.98
CA ILE A 485 24.41 5.28 9.45
C ILE A 485 24.93 3.85 9.38
N ALA A 486 25.59 3.48 8.27
CA ALA A 486 26.11 2.14 8.05
C ALA A 486 27.26 1.80 9.02
N GLY A 487 28.15 2.76 9.29
CA GLY A 487 29.23 2.61 10.28
C GLY A 487 28.67 2.34 11.68
N GLN A 488 27.69 3.15 12.12
CA GLN A 488 27.03 2.95 13.41
C GLN A 488 26.31 1.60 13.46
N ALA A 489 25.57 1.23 12.41
CA ALA A 489 24.85 -0.03 12.33
C ALA A 489 25.79 -1.23 12.43
N LEU A 490 26.93 -1.23 11.72
CA LEU A 490 27.91 -2.31 11.81
C LEU A 490 28.45 -2.45 13.23
N THR A 491 28.80 -1.34 13.89
CA THR A 491 29.21 -1.37 15.30
C THR A 491 28.12 -1.95 16.19
N GLU A 492 26.85 -1.58 15.99
CA GLU A 492 25.73 -2.14 16.74
C GLU A 492 25.54 -3.64 16.46
N VAL A 493 25.73 -4.12 15.21
CA VAL A 493 25.66 -5.56 14.87
C VAL A 493 26.72 -6.36 15.62
N LEU A 494 27.96 -5.85 15.65
CA LEU A 494 29.07 -6.51 16.31
C LEU A 494 28.92 -6.52 17.84
N LEU A 495 28.37 -5.45 18.42
CA LEU A 495 28.14 -5.34 19.87
C LEU A 495 26.89 -6.09 20.35
N ALA A 496 25.86 -6.23 19.50
CA ALA A 496 24.60 -6.86 19.88
C ALA A 496 24.60 -8.39 19.75
N SER A 497 25.68 -9.01 19.29
CA SER A 497 25.78 -10.47 19.21
C SER A 497 25.75 -11.07 20.62
N PRO A 498 24.74 -11.89 20.96
CA PRO A 498 24.60 -12.44 22.32
C PRO A 498 25.67 -13.51 22.62
N LEU A 499 26.32 -14.05 21.58
CA LEU A 499 27.37 -15.05 21.69
C LEU A 499 28.65 -14.53 21.01
N PRO A 500 29.83 -14.86 21.55
CA PRO A 500 31.10 -14.51 20.94
C PRO A 500 31.22 -15.25 19.60
N LEU A 501 31.21 -14.50 18.51
CA LEU A 501 31.45 -15.06 17.18
C LEU A 501 32.94 -15.39 17.05
N SER A 502 33.24 -16.52 16.41
CA SER A 502 34.60 -16.78 15.95
C SER A 502 35.05 -15.69 14.96
N ALA A 503 36.37 -15.49 14.83
CA ALA A 503 36.91 -14.51 13.88
C ALA A 503 36.44 -14.79 12.43
N GLU A 504 36.26 -16.06 12.07
CA GLU A 504 35.74 -16.47 10.77
C GLU A 504 34.26 -16.11 10.61
N GLN A 505 33.39 -16.46 11.56
CA GLN A 505 31.97 -16.08 11.54
C GLN A 505 31.79 -14.56 11.54
N GLN A 506 32.62 -13.83 12.30
CA GLN A 506 32.61 -12.38 12.31
C GLN A 506 33.00 -11.81 10.94
N ALA A 507 34.04 -12.35 10.29
CA ALA A 507 34.45 -11.93 8.95
C ALA A 507 33.33 -12.19 7.92
N VAL A 508 32.66 -13.35 7.99
CA VAL A 508 31.51 -13.66 7.14
C VAL A 508 30.36 -12.68 7.37
N LEU A 509 29.98 -12.42 8.63
CA LEU A 509 28.91 -11.48 8.97
C LEU A 509 29.21 -10.04 8.49
N VAL A 510 30.47 -9.59 8.65
CA VAL A 510 30.92 -8.27 8.18
C VAL A 510 30.86 -8.20 6.66
N SER A 511 31.31 -9.24 5.95
CA SER A 511 31.22 -9.33 4.50
C SER A 511 29.76 -9.31 4.02
N GLU A 512 28.89 -10.08 4.67
CA GLU A 512 27.45 -10.13 4.42
C GLU A 512 26.78 -8.75 4.64
N PHE A 513 27.13 -8.06 5.72
CA PHE A 513 26.68 -6.70 6.01
C PHE A 513 27.12 -5.72 4.92
N HIS A 514 28.38 -5.78 4.50
CA HIS A 514 28.89 -4.93 3.43
C HIS A 514 28.17 -5.17 2.10
N GLY A 515 27.86 -6.43 1.76
CA GLY A 515 27.06 -6.75 0.58
C GLY A 515 25.67 -6.10 0.61
N ALA A 516 24.97 -6.18 1.75
CA ALA A 516 23.67 -5.51 1.92
C ALA A 516 23.80 -3.98 1.88
N ARG A 517 24.80 -3.42 2.59
CA ARG A 517 25.10 -1.98 2.61
C ARG A 517 25.31 -1.46 1.19
N ASP A 518 26.15 -2.13 0.41
CA ASP A 518 26.53 -1.67 -0.93
C ASP A 518 25.35 -1.77 -1.90
N HIS A 519 24.53 -2.81 -1.78
CA HIS A 519 23.28 -2.91 -2.52
C HIS A 519 22.31 -1.77 -2.17
N MET A 520 22.06 -1.50 -0.88
CA MET A 520 21.20 -0.38 -0.45
C MET A 520 21.75 0.96 -0.91
N ARG A 521 23.07 1.18 -0.79
CA ARG A 521 23.75 2.38 -1.26
C ARG A 521 23.54 2.58 -2.76
N LEU A 522 23.75 1.53 -3.56
CA LEU A 522 23.58 1.58 -5.01
C LEU A 522 22.13 1.94 -5.37
N VAL A 523 21.13 1.31 -4.77
CA VAL A 523 19.71 1.60 -5.03
C VAL A 523 19.36 3.04 -4.64
N LEU A 524 19.83 3.50 -3.47
CA LEU A 524 19.60 4.86 -2.99
C LEU A 524 20.21 5.91 -3.92
N LEU A 525 21.49 5.75 -4.25
CA LEU A 525 22.22 6.71 -5.09
C LEU A 525 21.74 6.67 -6.54
N SER A 526 21.35 5.50 -7.07
CA SER A 526 20.74 5.40 -8.39
C SER A 526 19.44 6.19 -8.48
N LYS A 527 18.59 6.16 -7.45
CA LYS A 527 17.36 6.95 -7.42
C LYS A 527 17.66 8.44 -7.29
N LEU A 528 18.64 8.80 -6.47
CA LEU A 528 19.00 10.20 -6.19
C LEU A 528 19.95 10.83 -7.20
N ALA A 529 20.49 10.09 -8.16
CA ALA A 529 21.45 10.59 -9.16
C ALA A 529 20.96 11.82 -9.93
N ARG A 530 19.63 12.01 -10.04
CA ARG A 530 19.03 13.19 -10.68
C ARG A 530 19.32 14.50 -9.95
N TRP A 531 19.58 14.45 -8.64
CA TRP A 531 19.93 15.64 -7.85
C TRP A 531 21.27 16.25 -8.23
N GLN A 532 22.16 15.47 -8.84
CA GLN A 532 23.45 15.91 -9.36
C GLN A 532 23.33 16.46 -10.80
N ARG A 533 22.12 16.81 -11.25
CA ARG A 533 21.84 17.32 -12.59
C ARG A 533 20.89 18.51 -12.54
N LEU A 534 20.94 19.36 -13.55
CA LEU A 534 19.96 20.43 -13.73
C LEU A 534 18.56 19.84 -14.03
N PRO A 535 17.47 20.42 -13.50
CA PRO A 535 17.41 21.62 -12.65
C PRO A 535 17.70 21.43 -11.15
N TRP A 536 17.68 20.20 -10.62
CA TRP A 536 17.74 19.95 -9.17
C TRP A 536 19.02 20.46 -8.50
N LEU A 537 20.13 20.43 -9.24
CA LEU A 537 21.42 20.92 -8.76
C LEU A 537 21.38 22.40 -8.33
N LEU A 538 20.48 23.21 -8.91
CA LEU A 538 20.28 24.62 -8.53
C LEU A 538 19.94 24.77 -7.05
N CYS A 539 19.29 23.78 -6.44
CA CYS A 539 18.98 23.80 -5.01
C CYS A 539 20.24 23.89 -4.14
N GLY A 540 21.39 23.39 -4.62
CA GLY A 540 22.66 23.47 -3.90
C GLY A 540 23.23 24.89 -3.82
N LEU A 541 22.76 25.85 -4.62
CA LEU A 541 23.09 27.27 -4.44
C LEU A 541 22.60 27.82 -3.10
N ALA A 542 21.54 27.22 -2.55
CA ALA A 542 20.95 27.55 -1.26
C ALA A 542 21.56 26.72 -0.11
N HIS A 543 22.76 26.16 -0.28
CA HIS A 543 23.42 25.42 0.79
C HIS A 543 23.88 26.38 1.91
N PRO A 544 23.73 26.02 3.21
CA PRO A 544 24.10 26.90 4.32
C PRO A 544 25.60 27.20 4.41
N ASP A 545 26.43 26.30 3.89
CA ASP A 545 27.86 26.53 3.69
C ASP A 545 28.09 27.15 2.31
N GLU A 546 28.53 28.40 2.27
CA GLU A 546 28.79 29.16 1.03
C GLU A 546 29.84 28.47 0.16
N ASP A 547 30.84 27.76 0.73
CA ASP A 547 31.88 27.09 -0.04
C ASP A 547 31.31 25.94 -0.88
N VAL A 548 30.36 25.21 -0.28
CA VAL A 548 29.58 24.17 -0.98
C VAL A 548 28.71 24.82 -2.06
N GLY A 549 28.05 25.94 -1.76
CA GLY A 549 27.25 26.69 -2.73
C GLY A 549 28.08 27.15 -3.95
N ARG A 550 29.30 27.65 -3.73
CA ARG A 550 30.23 28.07 -4.77
C ARG A 550 30.71 26.91 -5.64
N ARG A 551 31.07 25.78 -5.02
CA ARG A 551 31.39 24.54 -5.76
C ARG A 551 30.23 24.13 -6.68
N ILE A 552 29.01 24.13 -6.15
CA ILE A 552 27.81 23.80 -6.93
C ILE A 552 27.57 24.81 -8.05
N ALA A 553 27.81 26.10 -7.82
CA ALA A 553 27.74 27.12 -8.86
C ALA A 553 28.73 26.85 -10.00
N GLN A 554 29.94 26.38 -9.65
CA GLN A 554 30.94 25.93 -10.64
C GLN A 554 30.46 24.69 -11.40
N ASP A 555 29.94 23.67 -10.71
CA ASP A 555 29.39 22.46 -11.35
C ASP A 555 28.25 22.81 -12.32
N ILE A 556 27.37 23.76 -11.94
CA ILE A 556 26.31 24.28 -12.79
C ILE A 556 26.92 24.97 -14.02
N LYS A 557 27.91 25.86 -13.84
CA LYS A 557 28.61 26.55 -14.94
C LYS A 557 29.20 25.56 -15.94
N ASP A 558 29.84 24.50 -15.46
CA ASP A 558 30.45 23.45 -16.29
C ASP A 558 29.40 22.62 -17.04
N MET A 559 28.31 22.23 -16.37
CA MET A 559 27.20 21.50 -17.01
C MET A 559 26.51 22.31 -18.10
N LEU A 560 26.44 23.64 -17.94
CA LEU A 560 25.84 24.52 -18.93
C LEU A 560 26.71 24.68 -20.16
N GLN A 561 28.04 24.70 -19.99
CA GLN A 561 28.97 24.68 -21.12
C GLN A 561 28.85 23.37 -21.92
N GLN A 562 28.63 22.24 -21.23
CA GLN A 562 28.45 20.92 -21.87
C GLN A 562 27.07 20.75 -22.55
N SER A 563 26.06 21.54 -22.17
CA SER A 563 24.69 21.43 -22.69
C SER A 563 24.16 22.80 -23.19
N PRO A 564 24.63 23.25 -24.37
CA PRO A 564 24.29 24.57 -24.91
C PRO A 564 22.85 24.67 -25.42
N ASN A 565 22.11 23.56 -25.54
CA ASN A 565 20.73 23.61 -26.03
C ASN A 565 19.78 24.14 -24.95
N HIS A 566 19.67 25.48 -24.90
CA HIS A 566 18.85 26.19 -23.94
C HIS A 566 17.36 25.81 -24.00
N VAL A 567 16.85 25.33 -25.13
CA VAL A 567 15.43 24.99 -25.31
C VAL A 567 15.03 23.78 -24.45
N LEU A 568 15.94 22.82 -24.27
CA LEU A 568 15.69 21.58 -23.54
C LEU A 568 15.79 21.74 -22.02
N HIS A 569 16.35 22.85 -21.53
CA HIS A 569 16.47 23.09 -20.10
C HIS A 569 15.13 23.37 -19.44
N HIS A 570 15.00 22.93 -18.19
CA HIS A 570 13.87 23.28 -17.34
C HIS A 570 13.80 24.80 -17.13
N ARG A 571 12.61 25.34 -16.91
CA ARG A 571 12.39 26.80 -16.80
C ARG A 571 13.16 27.44 -15.66
N LEU A 572 13.25 26.74 -14.53
CA LEU A 572 14.07 27.20 -13.41
C LEU A 572 15.53 27.36 -13.84
N THR A 573 16.08 26.40 -14.57
CA THR A 573 17.42 26.51 -15.17
C THR A 573 17.46 27.71 -16.09
N LYS A 574 16.55 27.82 -17.07
CA LYS A 574 16.49 28.96 -18.00
C LYS A 574 16.49 30.31 -17.29
N LYS A 575 15.77 30.46 -16.17
CA LYS A 575 15.77 31.67 -15.33
C LYS A 575 17.17 32.02 -14.82
N PHE A 576 17.93 31.02 -14.33
CA PHE A 576 19.32 31.23 -13.91
C PHE A 576 20.30 31.36 -15.10
N LEU A 577 19.88 31.03 -16.34
CA LEU A 577 20.68 31.22 -17.56
C LEU A 577 20.46 32.56 -18.24
N SER A 578 19.38 33.27 -17.93
CA SER A 578 19.15 34.62 -18.41
C SER A 578 19.95 35.63 -17.57
N ASP A 579 20.50 36.64 -18.24
CA ASP A 579 21.04 37.81 -17.56
C ASP A 579 19.91 38.61 -16.87
N PRO A 580 20.16 39.23 -15.70
CA PRO A 580 21.47 39.35 -15.03
C PRO A 580 21.87 38.14 -14.15
N LEU A 581 20.99 37.16 -13.94
CA LEU A 581 21.21 36.07 -12.98
C LEU A 581 22.39 35.16 -13.36
N ARG A 582 22.63 34.96 -14.65
CA ARG A 582 23.77 34.18 -15.14
C ARG A 582 25.11 34.82 -14.79
N ALA A 583 25.25 36.14 -14.95
CA ALA A 583 26.45 36.87 -14.59
C ALA A 583 26.73 36.77 -13.08
N GLU A 584 25.69 36.93 -12.26
CA GLU A 584 25.79 36.80 -10.80
C GLU A 584 26.12 35.36 -10.36
N LEU A 585 25.57 34.34 -11.04
CA LEU A 585 25.96 32.94 -10.83
C LEU A 585 27.46 32.71 -11.08
N CYS A 586 28.02 33.32 -12.14
CA CYS A 586 29.44 33.22 -12.45
C CYS A 586 30.29 33.92 -11.39
N ARG A 587 29.90 35.13 -10.95
CA ARG A 587 30.56 35.85 -9.85
C ARG A 587 30.58 35.03 -8.57
N PHE A 588 29.45 34.38 -8.25
CA PHE A 588 29.36 33.49 -7.09
C PHE A 588 30.33 32.30 -7.21
N ALA A 589 30.33 31.62 -8.36
CA ALA A 589 31.27 30.53 -8.64
C ALA A 589 32.75 30.97 -8.56
N GLU A 590 33.05 32.20 -8.96
CA GLU A 590 34.40 32.80 -8.95
C GLU A 590 34.86 33.27 -7.56
N GLY A 591 34.01 33.16 -6.54
CA GLY A 591 34.39 33.37 -5.16
C GLY A 591 33.74 34.56 -4.47
N GLU A 592 32.91 35.33 -5.16
CA GLU A 592 32.15 36.44 -4.57
C GLU A 592 31.24 35.93 -3.44
N ARG A 593 31.11 36.70 -2.36
CA ARG A 593 30.25 36.32 -1.24
C ARG A 593 28.78 36.47 -1.61
N PHE A 594 27.93 35.56 -1.13
CA PHE A 594 26.51 35.57 -1.49
C PHE A 594 25.81 36.91 -1.16
N ILE A 595 26.17 37.52 -0.03
CA ILE A 595 25.62 38.82 0.41
C ILE A 595 26.00 40.01 -0.49
N ASN A 596 27.08 39.90 -1.27
CA ASN A 596 27.56 40.94 -2.18
C ASN A 596 26.94 40.82 -3.60
N LEU A 597 26.22 39.73 -3.87
CA LEU A 597 25.52 39.53 -5.13
C LEU A 597 24.25 40.38 -5.20
N SER A 598 23.74 40.58 -6.41
CA SER A 598 22.53 41.37 -6.63
C SER A 598 21.33 40.84 -5.82
N ARG A 599 20.45 41.75 -5.41
CA ARG A 599 19.21 41.39 -4.69
C ARG A 599 18.36 40.40 -5.49
N ASP A 600 18.33 40.52 -6.81
CA ASP A 600 17.58 39.63 -7.69
C ASP A 600 18.11 38.19 -7.66
N PHE A 601 19.44 38.03 -7.62
CA PHE A 601 20.05 36.71 -7.46
C PHE A 601 19.74 36.11 -6.08
N GLN A 602 19.85 36.91 -5.01
CA GLN A 602 19.51 36.47 -3.67
C GLN A 602 18.03 36.04 -3.57
N LEU A 603 17.10 36.81 -4.16
CA LEU A 603 15.68 36.49 -4.22
C LEU A 603 15.36 35.29 -5.11
N ALA A 604 16.18 35.02 -6.13
CA ALA A 604 16.03 33.83 -6.97
C ALA A 604 16.48 32.55 -6.25
N VAL A 605 17.51 32.62 -5.40
CA VAL A 605 18.05 31.49 -4.61
C VAL A 605 17.23 31.25 -3.35
N ALA A 606 16.71 32.31 -2.70
CA ALA A 606 15.99 32.22 -1.42
C ALA A 606 14.89 31.12 -1.38
N PRO A 607 14.02 30.97 -2.40
CA PRO A 607 12.97 29.94 -2.37
C PRO A 607 13.52 28.50 -2.40
N LEU A 608 14.73 28.30 -2.91
CA LEU A 608 15.37 26.98 -3.01
C LEU A 608 15.73 26.40 -1.63
N HIS A 609 15.92 27.25 -0.60
CA HIS A 609 16.10 26.82 0.79
C HIS A 609 14.87 26.07 1.33
N PHE A 610 13.68 26.36 0.81
CA PHE A 610 12.42 25.88 1.35
C PHE A 610 11.82 24.72 0.57
N ILE A 611 12.58 24.09 -0.33
CA ILE A 611 12.13 22.94 -1.11
C ILE A 611 12.14 21.68 -0.22
N PRO A 612 10.98 21.03 0.01
CA PRO A 612 10.91 19.83 0.82
C PRO A 612 11.38 18.59 0.05
N VAL A 613 12.07 17.69 0.73
CA VAL A 613 12.45 16.37 0.20
C VAL A 613 11.61 15.24 0.79
N VAL A 614 10.65 15.55 1.67
CA VAL A 614 9.75 14.58 2.32
C VAL A 614 8.31 14.72 1.84
N GLU A 615 7.61 13.60 1.69
CA GLU A 615 6.21 13.51 1.23
C GLU A 615 5.21 13.57 2.40
N SER A 616 5.58 14.24 3.49
CA SER A 616 4.83 14.18 4.75
C SER A 616 3.36 14.60 4.64
N ILE A 617 3.03 15.51 3.72
CA ILE A 617 1.64 15.97 3.49
C ILE A 617 0.78 14.87 2.88
N ILE A 618 1.32 14.09 1.94
CA ILE A 618 0.57 13.04 1.24
C ILE A 618 0.52 11.80 2.14
N GLU A 619 1.64 11.40 2.73
CA GLU A 619 1.69 10.26 3.64
C GLU A 619 0.82 10.46 4.89
N SER A 620 0.81 11.65 5.50
CA SER A 620 -0.07 11.92 6.64
C SER A 620 -1.54 11.76 6.28
N LYS A 621 -1.95 12.18 5.07
CA LYS A 621 -3.30 11.94 4.54
C LYS A 621 -3.58 10.46 4.31
N HIS A 622 -2.61 9.68 3.80
CA HIS A 622 -2.76 8.22 3.66
C HIS A 622 -2.83 7.51 5.01
N ALA A 623 -2.01 7.90 5.99
CA ALA A 623 -2.02 7.34 7.33
C ALA A 623 -3.36 7.63 8.03
N VAL A 624 -3.87 8.85 7.90
CA VAL A 624 -5.19 9.26 8.35
C VAL A 624 -6.29 8.42 7.69
N THR A 625 -6.24 8.27 6.36
CA THR A 625 -7.20 7.46 5.59
C THR A 625 -7.16 6.00 6.01
N THR A 626 -5.98 5.46 6.25
CA THR A 626 -5.78 4.08 6.71
C THR A 626 -6.30 3.88 8.14
N ARG A 627 -6.03 4.82 9.05
CA ARG A 627 -6.60 4.81 10.41
C ARG A 627 -8.13 4.91 10.38
N LEU A 628 -8.68 5.73 9.49
CA LEU A 628 -10.13 5.83 9.28
C LEU A 628 -10.72 4.52 8.77
N ARG A 629 -10.09 3.86 7.79
CA ARG A 629 -10.50 2.55 7.30
C ARG A 629 -10.42 1.47 8.37
N LYS A 630 -9.37 1.47 9.20
CA LYS A 630 -9.24 0.55 10.34
C LYS A 630 -10.32 0.76 11.40
N ARG A 631 -10.73 2.02 11.66
CA ARG A 631 -11.80 2.35 12.63
C ARG A 631 -13.21 2.22 12.04
N SER A 632 -13.36 2.28 10.72
CA SER A 632 -14.63 2.19 10.02
C SER A 632 -14.43 1.47 8.70
N THR A 633 -14.89 0.22 8.65
CA THR A 633 -14.88 -0.66 7.46
C THR A 633 -15.64 -0.06 6.26
N HIS A 634 -16.36 1.03 6.45
CA HIS A 634 -17.18 1.70 5.43
C HIS A 634 -16.87 3.20 5.26
N ALA A 635 -15.64 3.64 5.57
CA ALA A 635 -15.21 5.02 5.34
C ALA A 635 -15.31 5.38 3.84
N GLY A 636 -16.40 6.07 3.45
CA GLY A 636 -16.62 6.51 2.07
C GLY A 636 -15.79 7.75 1.69
N PRO A 637 -15.71 8.11 0.40
CA PRO A 637 -14.90 9.23 -0.09
C PRO A 637 -15.23 10.57 0.59
N VAL A 638 -16.51 10.83 0.86
CA VAL A 638 -16.98 12.00 1.62
C VAL A 638 -16.36 12.04 3.03
N GLN A 639 -16.29 10.91 3.74
CA GLN A 639 -15.71 10.88 5.09
C GLN A 639 -14.21 11.12 5.07
N VAL A 640 -13.51 10.61 4.05
CA VAL A 640 -12.07 10.81 3.90
C VAL A 640 -11.77 12.27 3.56
N SER A 641 -12.49 12.86 2.60
CA SER A 641 -12.37 14.28 2.23
C SER A 641 -12.64 15.19 3.42
N LEU A 642 -13.76 14.99 4.11
CA LEU A 642 -14.15 15.82 5.24
C LEU A 642 -13.14 15.77 6.39
N TYR A 643 -12.57 14.59 6.66
CA TYR A 643 -11.57 14.43 7.70
C TYR A 643 -10.25 15.13 7.34
N ASN A 644 -9.82 15.05 6.07
CA ASN A 644 -8.63 15.75 5.59
C ASN A 644 -8.78 17.28 5.66
N ARG A 645 -9.99 17.80 5.41
CA ARG A 645 -10.30 19.24 5.44
C ARG A 645 -10.60 19.77 6.84
N MET A 646 -10.95 18.89 7.79
CA MET A 646 -11.34 19.26 9.16
C MET A 646 -10.26 20.09 9.88
N VAL A 647 -8.99 19.73 9.72
CA VAL A 647 -7.87 20.46 10.37
C VAL A 647 -7.71 21.87 9.82
N ILE A 648 -7.95 22.06 8.51
CA ILE A 648 -7.91 23.38 7.87
C ILE A 648 -9.06 24.24 8.40
N LEU A 649 -10.24 23.64 8.49
CA LEU A 649 -11.43 24.24 9.05
C LEU A 649 -11.23 24.68 10.52
N GLU A 650 -10.72 23.80 11.37
CA GLU A 650 -10.40 24.10 12.77
C GLU A 650 -9.45 25.29 12.88
N ARG A 651 -8.34 25.29 12.12
CA ARG A 651 -7.38 26.41 12.13
C ARG A 651 -7.96 27.73 11.63
N ARG A 652 -8.82 27.69 10.61
CA ARG A 652 -9.50 28.90 10.12
C ARG A 652 -10.49 29.43 11.14
N PHE A 653 -11.27 28.55 11.76
CA PHE A 653 -12.17 28.92 12.85
C PHE A 653 -11.40 29.54 14.03
N GLU A 654 -10.24 29.00 14.39
CA GLU A 654 -9.38 29.56 15.45
C GLU A 654 -8.81 30.94 15.10
N ARG A 655 -8.36 31.14 13.85
CA ARG A 655 -7.80 32.44 13.40
C ARG A 655 -8.88 33.52 13.28
N GLU A 656 -10.00 33.20 12.64
CA GLU A 656 -11.01 34.20 12.28
C GLU A 656 -12.02 34.46 13.39
N ALA A 657 -12.10 33.62 14.43
CA ALA A 657 -12.81 33.95 15.67
C ALA A 657 -12.23 35.21 16.38
N SER A 658 -11.05 35.69 15.95
CA SER A 658 -10.38 36.87 16.52
C SER A 658 -10.39 38.11 15.61
N CYS A 659 -11.04 38.06 14.45
CA CYS A 659 -11.00 39.16 13.46
C CYS A 659 -12.41 39.59 13.00
N ASP A 660 -12.48 40.81 12.45
CA ASP A 660 -13.64 41.60 12.00
C ASP A 660 -14.98 40.83 11.76
N PRO A 661 -16.09 41.17 12.46
CA PRO A 661 -17.39 40.51 12.34
C PRO A 661 -17.99 40.47 10.93
N VAL A 662 -17.65 41.44 10.06
CA VAL A 662 -18.36 41.66 8.79
C VAL A 662 -17.92 40.69 7.68
N ASN A 663 -16.74 40.06 7.81
CA ASN A 663 -16.21 39.10 6.83
C ASN A 663 -15.91 37.72 7.46
N ASN A 664 -16.63 37.37 8.52
CA ASN A 664 -16.33 36.16 9.26
C ASN A 664 -16.68 34.90 8.44
N PHE A 665 -15.69 34.03 8.20
CA PHE A 665 -15.85 32.71 7.57
C PHE A 665 -16.99 31.87 8.15
N PHE A 666 -17.38 32.09 9.42
CA PHE A 666 -18.54 31.44 10.03
C PHE A 666 -19.86 31.75 9.32
N ASP A 667 -20.12 33.01 8.97
CA ASP A 667 -21.37 33.42 8.32
C ASP A 667 -21.43 32.90 6.89
N ARG A 668 -20.31 33.01 6.15
CA ARG A 668 -20.19 32.47 4.79
C ARG A 668 -20.34 30.94 4.77
N MET A 669 -19.71 30.25 5.71
CA MET A 669 -19.89 28.81 5.90
C MET A 669 -21.35 28.50 6.19
N SER A 670 -21.98 29.15 7.17
CA SER A 670 -23.40 28.93 7.55
C SER A 670 -24.35 29.10 6.36
N GLN A 671 -24.16 30.17 5.57
CA GLN A 671 -24.92 30.41 4.34
C GLN A 671 -24.69 29.28 3.32
N ALA A 672 -23.44 28.87 3.09
CA ALA A 672 -23.11 27.73 2.23
C ALA A 672 -23.69 26.40 2.76
N LEU A 673 -23.80 26.21 4.09
CA LEU A 673 -24.45 25.05 4.70
C LEU A 673 -25.97 25.05 4.41
N ALA A 674 -26.62 26.21 4.52
CA ALA A 674 -28.04 26.34 4.23
C ALA A 674 -28.33 26.03 2.76
N LEU A 675 -27.46 26.50 1.85
CA LEU A 675 -27.55 26.23 0.41
C LEU A 675 -27.34 24.74 0.09
N SER A 676 -26.30 24.12 0.64
CA SER A 676 -25.94 22.71 0.35
C SER A 676 -26.91 21.65 0.87
N ARG A 677 -27.89 22.02 1.71
CA ARG A 677 -29.04 21.16 2.06
C ARG A 677 -30.00 20.96 0.90
N ARG A 678 -30.10 21.96 0.02
CA ARG A 678 -30.93 21.91 -1.17
C ARG A 678 -30.09 21.29 -2.29
N LEU A 679 -29.87 19.98 -2.23
CA LEU A 679 -29.01 19.26 -3.19
C LEU A 679 -29.36 19.53 -4.66
N GLY A 680 -30.62 19.89 -4.95
CA GLY A 680 -31.09 20.30 -6.28
C GLY A 680 -30.41 21.54 -6.86
N THR A 681 -29.97 22.49 -6.03
CA THR A 681 -29.33 23.74 -6.51
C THR A 681 -27.82 23.65 -6.57
N MET A 682 -27.22 22.62 -5.96
CA MET A 682 -25.77 22.43 -5.88
C MET A 682 -25.08 22.19 -7.22
N PRO A 683 -25.67 21.46 -8.18
CA PRO A 683 -25.12 21.37 -9.52
C PRO A 683 -24.87 22.74 -10.16
N ALA A 684 -25.84 23.66 -10.08
CA ALA A 684 -25.68 25.00 -10.64
C ALA A 684 -24.64 25.83 -9.88
N LYS A 685 -24.68 25.81 -8.54
CA LYS A 685 -23.77 26.61 -7.70
C LYS A 685 -22.30 26.16 -7.77
N LEU A 686 -22.05 24.89 -8.10
CA LEU A 686 -20.70 24.35 -8.29
C LEU A 686 -20.26 24.35 -9.77
N GLY A 687 -21.04 24.95 -10.68
CA GLY A 687 -20.84 24.87 -12.13
C GLY A 687 -21.17 23.51 -12.75
N LEU A 688 -21.41 22.47 -11.95
CA LEU A 688 -21.72 21.10 -12.37
C LEU A 688 -23.03 20.89 -13.15
N ARG A 689 -23.82 21.95 -13.46
CA ARG A 689 -25.16 21.80 -14.07
C ARG A 689 -25.14 21.03 -15.39
N ARG A 690 -24.13 21.22 -16.22
CA ARG A 690 -23.99 20.49 -17.50
C ARG A 690 -23.15 19.20 -17.37
N HIS A 691 -22.85 18.74 -16.16
CA HIS A 691 -22.14 17.48 -15.96
C HIS A 691 -22.96 16.31 -16.52
N PRO A 692 -22.40 15.41 -17.35
CA PRO A 692 -23.15 14.37 -18.05
C PRO A 692 -24.05 13.52 -17.15
N LEU A 693 -23.54 13.06 -15.99
CA LEU A 693 -24.33 12.29 -15.00
C LEU A 693 -25.52 13.05 -14.39
N LEU A 694 -25.48 14.38 -14.36
CA LEU A 694 -26.53 15.23 -13.80
C LEU A 694 -27.55 15.60 -14.88
N VAL A 695 -27.10 15.93 -16.09
CA VAL A 695 -27.94 16.10 -17.29
C VAL A 695 -28.73 14.81 -17.60
N GLU A 696 -28.09 13.65 -17.49
CA GLU A 696 -28.73 12.34 -17.55
C GLU A 696 -29.91 12.21 -16.58
N LEU A 697 -29.70 12.62 -15.33
CA LEU A 697 -30.65 12.46 -14.25
C LEU A 697 -31.82 13.43 -14.41
N GLU A 698 -31.56 14.64 -14.90
CA GLU A 698 -32.58 15.63 -15.30
C GLU A 698 -33.40 15.12 -16.51
N ASN A 699 -32.75 14.64 -17.58
CA ASN A 699 -33.42 14.17 -18.80
C ASN A 699 -34.27 12.91 -18.60
N ARG A 700 -33.93 12.05 -17.63
CA ARG A 700 -34.67 10.81 -17.37
C ARG A 700 -36.00 11.00 -16.65
N ARG A 701 -36.34 12.18 -16.13
CA ARG A 701 -37.43 12.31 -15.15
C ARG A 701 -38.30 13.54 -15.37
N GLY A 702 -39.35 13.36 -16.17
CA GLY A 702 -40.51 14.23 -16.10
C GLY A 702 -41.12 14.23 -14.68
N ARG A 703 -40.86 15.31 -13.92
CA ARG A 703 -41.61 15.80 -12.73
C ARG A 703 -41.60 15.03 -11.39
N GLN A 704 -40.65 14.13 -11.08
CA GLN A 704 -40.51 13.60 -9.70
C GLN A 704 -39.25 14.10 -8.96
N ASP A 705 -39.37 14.28 -7.63
CA ASP A 705 -38.43 14.93 -6.71
C ASP A 705 -36.96 14.50 -6.91
N VAL A 706 -36.21 15.42 -7.54
CA VAL A 706 -34.80 15.26 -7.96
C VAL A 706 -33.86 15.14 -6.74
N SER A 707 -34.26 15.69 -5.59
CA SER A 707 -33.40 15.83 -4.40
C SER A 707 -32.96 14.49 -3.78
N ALA A 708 -33.80 13.46 -3.85
CA ALA A 708 -33.53 12.17 -3.21
C ALA A 708 -32.44 11.35 -3.94
N TYR A 709 -32.22 11.61 -5.23
CA TYR A 709 -31.38 10.81 -6.12
C TYR A 709 -30.07 11.50 -6.53
N LEU A 710 -29.97 12.82 -6.39
CA LEU A 710 -28.76 13.59 -6.71
C LEU A 710 -27.54 13.21 -5.86
N GLN A 711 -27.74 12.69 -4.66
CA GLN A 711 -26.64 12.39 -3.74
C GLN A 711 -25.58 11.46 -4.34
N LYS A 712 -25.98 10.38 -5.02
CA LYS A 712 -25.05 9.40 -5.59
C LYS A 712 -24.28 9.97 -6.79
N PRO A 713 -24.92 10.57 -7.81
CA PRO A 713 -24.22 11.20 -8.92
C PRO A 713 -23.37 12.39 -8.52
N LEU A 714 -23.81 13.22 -7.57
CA LEU A 714 -23.03 14.35 -7.09
C LEU A 714 -21.80 13.88 -6.29
N THR A 715 -21.93 12.84 -5.48
CA THR A 715 -20.78 12.18 -4.83
C THR A 715 -19.85 11.56 -5.89
N ALA A 716 -20.38 10.94 -6.93
CA ALA A 716 -19.55 10.39 -8.00
C ALA A 716 -18.79 11.49 -8.75
N ALA A 717 -19.47 12.56 -9.15
CA ALA A 717 -18.88 13.68 -9.88
C ALA A 717 -17.80 14.42 -9.06
N ILE A 718 -17.98 14.55 -7.74
CA ILE A 718 -17.03 15.28 -6.88
C ILE A 718 -15.83 14.43 -6.47
N TYR A 719 -15.98 13.11 -6.32
CA TYR A 719 -14.93 12.26 -5.72
C TYR A 719 -14.42 11.11 -6.61
N ARG A 720 -15.02 10.83 -7.77
CA ARG A 720 -14.42 9.92 -8.77
C ARG A 720 -13.65 10.75 -9.78
N THR A 721 -12.38 11.00 -9.49
CA THR A 721 -11.38 11.43 -10.48
C THR A 721 -11.03 10.25 -11.39
N ASP A 722 -11.95 9.89 -12.29
CA ASP A 722 -11.73 8.88 -13.33
C ASP A 722 -11.54 9.60 -14.67
N MET A 723 -10.29 9.95 -14.98
CA MET A 723 -9.98 10.84 -16.11
C MET A 723 -10.43 10.27 -17.46
N ASP A 724 -10.46 8.96 -17.64
CA ASP A 724 -10.81 8.34 -18.93
C ASP A 724 -12.34 8.39 -19.18
N SER A 725 -13.16 8.21 -18.14
CA SER A 725 -14.62 8.33 -18.26
C SER A 725 -15.14 9.77 -18.12
N GLN A 726 -14.29 10.68 -17.63
CA GLN A 726 -14.63 12.09 -17.39
C GLN A 726 -14.83 12.90 -18.69
N PHE A 727 -14.24 12.48 -19.80
CA PHE A 727 -14.29 13.21 -21.09
C PHE A 727 -15.09 12.50 -22.19
N MET A 728 -15.64 11.31 -21.94
CA MET A 728 -16.45 10.60 -22.95
C MET A 728 -17.91 11.04 -22.92
N SER A 729 -18.57 10.95 -24.08
CA SER A 729 -19.99 11.25 -24.20
C SER A 729 -20.80 10.31 -23.30
N LEU A 730 -21.92 10.80 -22.75
CA LEU A 730 -22.79 10.00 -21.88
C LEU A 730 -23.31 8.73 -22.57
N ALA A 731 -23.56 8.82 -23.88
CA ALA A 731 -23.97 7.69 -24.69
C ALA A 731 -22.85 6.64 -24.77
N GLU A 732 -21.59 7.07 -24.96
CA GLU A 732 -20.40 6.21 -24.89
C GLU A 732 -20.23 5.57 -23.51
N ALA A 733 -20.29 6.34 -22.43
CA ALA A 733 -20.05 5.84 -21.07
C ALA A 733 -21.10 4.79 -20.66
N ARG A 734 -22.37 5.05 -20.98
CA ARG A 734 -23.46 4.08 -20.78
C ARG A 734 -23.31 2.88 -21.68
N LYS A 735 -22.98 3.08 -22.95
CA LYS A 735 -22.73 2.01 -23.90
C LYS A 735 -21.59 1.14 -23.39
N GLN A 736 -20.48 1.69 -22.92
CA GLN A 736 -19.36 0.94 -22.35
C GLN A 736 -19.69 0.26 -21.03
N HIS A 737 -20.37 0.93 -20.10
CA HIS A 737 -20.71 0.32 -18.81
C HIS A 737 -21.78 -0.78 -18.94
N SER A 738 -22.81 -0.55 -19.74
CA SER A 738 -23.80 -1.56 -20.09
C SER A 738 -23.16 -2.66 -20.94
N GLN A 739 -22.30 -2.35 -21.90
CA GLN A 739 -21.54 -3.36 -22.65
C GLN A 739 -20.57 -4.12 -21.75
N TYR A 740 -20.01 -3.52 -20.70
CA TYR A 740 -19.11 -4.18 -19.75
C TYR A 740 -19.88 -5.10 -18.81
N HIS A 741 -21.00 -4.65 -18.24
CA HIS A 741 -21.83 -5.51 -17.41
C HIS A 741 -22.53 -6.59 -18.24
N LYS A 742 -23.01 -6.25 -19.42
CA LYS A 742 -23.58 -7.19 -20.38
C LYS A 742 -22.49 -8.16 -20.85
N ARG A 743 -21.27 -7.71 -21.20
CA ARG A 743 -20.13 -8.61 -21.48
C ARG A 743 -19.81 -9.47 -20.30
N ASN A 744 -19.61 -8.96 -19.09
CA ASN A 744 -19.26 -9.81 -17.95
C ASN A 744 -20.38 -10.78 -17.60
N GLN A 745 -21.65 -10.38 -17.74
CA GLN A 745 -22.79 -11.24 -17.43
C GLN A 745 -23.05 -12.24 -18.57
N GLU A 746 -22.79 -11.88 -19.82
CA GLU A 746 -22.80 -12.76 -20.99
C GLU A 746 -21.56 -13.64 -21.04
N GLU A 747 -20.38 -13.20 -20.60
CA GLU A 747 -19.14 -13.98 -20.47
C GLU A 747 -19.24 -14.90 -19.27
N MET A 748 -19.91 -14.52 -18.19
CA MET A 748 -20.15 -15.41 -17.05
C MET A 748 -21.29 -16.38 -17.35
N LYS A 749 -22.35 -15.95 -18.04
CA LYS A 749 -23.40 -16.85 -18.54
C LYS A 749 -22.93 -17.71 -19.69
N SER A 750 -22.05 -17.24 -20.57
CA SER A 750 -21.41 -18.00 -21.65
C SER A 750 -20.36 -18.89 -21.04
N ALA A 751 -19.48 -18.46 -20.13
CA ALA A 751 -18.58 -19.38 -19.43
C ALA A 751 -19.34 -20.45 -18.65
N MET A 752 -20.49 -20.14 -18.02
CA MET A 752 -21.34 -21.14 -17.37
C MET A 752 -22.15 -21.97 -18.38
N ALA A 753 -22.65 -21.38 -19.47
CA ALA A 753 -23.42 -22.08 -20.50
C ALA A 753 -22.52 -22.89 -21.40
N ASP A 754 -21.38 -22.40 -21.85
CA ASP A 754 -20.27 -23.11 -22.48
C ASP A 754 -19.74 -24.21 -21.54
N ALA A 755 -19.51 -23.96 -20.25
CA ALA A 755 -19.17 -25.05 -19.33
C ALA A 755 -20.31 -26.08 -19.17
N SER A 756 -21.56 -25.66 -19.35
CA SER A 756 -22.74 -26.53 -19.23
C SER A 756 -23.19 -27.16 -20.56
N ALA A 757 -22.79 -26.61 -21.72
CA ALA A 757 -23.17 -26.97 -23.08
C ALA A 757 -22.01 -27.67 -23.81
N GLN A 758 -20.76 -27.44 -23.39
CA GLN A 758 -19.63 -28.30 -23.75
C GLN A 758 -19.75 -29.69 -23.11
N GLY A 759 -20.74 -29.94 -22.25
CA GLY A 759 -21.10 -31.28 -21.75
C GLY A 759 -20.01 -32.00 -20.96
N ARG A 760 -18.85 -31.37 -20.78
CA ARG A 760 -17.72 -31.84 -19.98
C ARG A 760 -17.73 -31.05 -18.69
N GLN A 761 -18.58 -31.46 -17.73
CA GLN A 761 -18.16 -31.28 -16.35
C GLN A 761 -16.91 -32.13 -16.20
N GLU A 762 -15.73 -31.51 -16.36
CA GLU A 762 -14.49 -32.17 -16.00
C GLU A 762 -14.68 -32.66 -14.56
N PRO A 763 -14.49 -33.96 -14.31
CA PRO A 763 -14.67 -34.49 -12.97
C PRO A 763 -13.73 -33.70 -12.06
N LEU A 764 -14.25 -33.27 -10.90
CA LEU A 764 -13.51 -32.36 -10.02
C LEU A 764 -12.13 -32.91 -9.60
N SER A 765 -11.93 -34.24 -9.68
CA SER A 765 -10.63 -34.90 -9.57
C SER A 765 -9.60 -34.34 -10.55
N ASP A 766 -9.99 -34.08 -11.80
CA ASP A 766 -9.11 -33.64 -12.88
C ASP A 766 -8.62 -32.22 -12.64
N VAL A 767 -9.47 -31.33 -12.11
CA VAL A 767 -9.08 -29.96 -11.75
C VAL A 767 -8.02 -29.97 -10.64
N VAL A 768 -8.21 -30.81 -9.62
CA VAL A 768 -7.24 -30.94 -8.52
C VAL A 768 -5.93 -31.53 -9.05
N ARG A 769 -6.02 -32.54 -9.92
CA ARG A 769 -4.88 -33.22 -10.55
C ARG A 769 -4.10 -32.31 -11.49
N GLN A 770 -4.76 -31.54 -12.36
CA GLN A 770 -4.16 -30.50 -13.20
C GLN A 770 -3.43 -29.45 -12.35
N GLY A 771 -4.02 -29.01 -11.23
CA GLY A 771 -3.37 -28.09 -10.30
C GLY A 771 -2.08 -28.65 -9.71
N LEU A 772 -2.08 -29.94 -9.35
CA LEU A 772 -0.88 -30.65 -8.87
C LEU A 772 0.17 -30.82 -9.96
N ILE A 773 -0.24 -31.17 -11.19
CA ILE A 773 0.67 -31.30 -12.34
C ILE A 773 1.32 -29.95 -12.67
N LEU A 774 0.56 -28.85 -12.67
CA LEU A 774 1.08 -27.51 -12.90
C LEU A 774 2.12 -27.11 -11.84
N ASP A 775 1.86 -27.39 -10.57
CA ASP A 775 2.82 -27.13 -9.50
C ASP A 775 4.06 -28.02 -9.60
N HIS A 776 3.92 -29.28 -10.04
CA HIS A 776 5.04 -30.19 -10.32
C HIS A 776 5.89 -29.69 -11.50
N PHE A 777 5.25 -29.34 -12.60
CA PHE A 777 5.90 -28.80 -13.79
C PHE A 777 6.69 -27.52 -13.47
N ARG A 778 6.11 -26.62 -12.67
CA ARG A 778 6.80 -25.43 -12.15
C ARG A 778 8.01 -25.77 -11.31
N PHE A 779 7.88 -26.73 -10.40
CA PHE A 779 8.98 -27.18 -9.56
C PHE A 779 10.13 -27.72 -10.41
N LEU A 780 9.85 -28.58 -11.40
CA LEU A 780 10.88 -29.13 -12.29
C LEU A 780 11.62 -28.05 -13.09
N GLY A 781 10.94 -26.98 -13.50
CA GLY A 781 11.61 -25.86 -14.17
C GLY A 781 12.32 -24.86 -13.25
N GLU A 782 12.03 -24.85 -11.93
CA GLU A 782 12.73 -24.03 -10.94
C GLU A 782 13.96 -24.71 -10.33
N VAL A 783 13.95 -26.04 -10.24
CA VAL A 783 15.10 -26.82 -9.78
C VAL A 783 16.21 -26.58 -10.78
N LYS A 784 17.08 -25.63 -10.45
CA LYS A 784 18.33 -25.46 -11.18
C LYS A 784 19.05 -26.79 -11.05
N PRO A 785 19.32 -27.46 -12.18
CA PRO A 785 20.18 -28.62 -12.17
C PRO A 785 21.46 -28.24 -11.41
N SER A 786 22.05 -29.14 -10.62
CA SER A 786 23.33 -28.86 -9.98
C SER A 786 24.35 -28.40 -11.05
N ALA A 787 25.46 -27.73 -10.70
CA ALA A 787 26.35 -27.14 -11.71
C ALA A 787 26.87 -28.15 -12.78
N SER A 788 26.68 -29.45 -12.57
CA SER A 788 26.96 -30.56 -13.50
C SER A 788 25.76 -31.07 -14.32
N ASP A 789 24.52 -30.71 -13.98
CA ASP A 789 23.33 -31.30 -14.59
C ASP A 789 22.85 -30.47 -15.81
N ALA A 790 22.39 -31.20 -16.82
CA ALA A 790 21.96 -30.67 -18.11
C ALA A 790 20.82 -29.66 -18.01
N THR A 791 20.78 -28.71 -18.96
CA THR A 791 19.60 -27.85 -19.18
C THR A 791 18.38 -28.74 -19.44
N VAL A 792 17.24 -28.41 -18.83
CA VAL A 792 15.98 -29.14 -19.00
C VAL A 792 15.15 -28.47 -20.08
N LEU A 793 14.65 -29.26 -21.02
CA LEU A 793 13.77 -28.82 -22.09
C LEU A 793 12.44 -29.56 -22.00
N PHE A 794 11.34 -28.90 -22.31
CA PHE A 794 10.01 -29.51 -22.32
C PHE A 794 9.46 -29.59 -23.73
N SER A 795 8.59 -30.55 -23.99
CA SER A 795 7.85 -30.60 -25.26
C SER A 795 6.41 -31.04 -25.10
N VAL A 796 5.58 -30.63 -26.05
CA VAL A 796 4.23 -31.17 -26.28
C VAL A 796 4.07 -31.56 -27.76
N PRO A 797 3.34 -32.63 -28.11
CA PRO A 797 3.04 -32.99 -29.49
C PRO A 797 2.34 -31.85 -30.23
N ALA A 798 2.58 -31.70 -31.54
CA ALA A 798 1.92 -30.65 -32.32
C ALA A 798 0.39 -30.84 -32.39
N SER A 799 -0.05 -32.09 -32.35
CA SER A 799 -1.46 -32.52 -32.36
C SER A 799 -2.18 -32.34 -31.02
N SER A 800 -1.44 -32.03 -29.96
CA SER A 800 -1.99 -31.99 -28.62
C SER A 800 -2.92 -30.79 -28.44
N SER A 801 -3.96 -30.93 -27.61
CA SER A 801 -4.99 -29.89 -27.40
C SER A 801 -4.50 -28.70 -26.55
N PHE A 802 -3.22 -28.66 -26.22
CA PHE A 802 -2.62 -27.64 -25.37
C PHE A 802 -2.71 -26.29 -26.09
N ALA A 803 -3.37 -25.33 -25.46
CA ALA A 803 -3.41 -23.96 -25.93
C ALA A 803 -2.07 -23.28 -25.66
N LEU A 804 -1.08 -23.50 -26.54
CA LEU A 804 0.09 -22.62 -26.65
C LEU A 804 -0.35 -21.34 -27.36
N GLN A 805 -0.60 -20.30 -26.58
CA GLN A 805 -0.97 -18.99 -27.12
C GLN A 805 0.27 -18.10 -27.15
N GLY A 806 0.63 -17.60 -28.33
CA GLY A 806 1.63 -16.55 -28.45
C GLY A 806 1.25 -15.36 -27.57
N LEU A 807 2.25 -14.68 -26.99
CA LEU A 807 2.01 -13.58 -26.04
C LEU A 807 1.18 -12.46 -26.68
N SER A 808 1.41 -12.16 -27.96
CA SER A 808 0.62 -11.22 -28.77
C SER A 808 -0.85 -11.62 -28.85
N ASP A 809 -1.13 -12.88 -29.12
CA ASP A 809 -2.47 -13.42 -29.32
C ASP A 809 -3.24 -13.49 -28.00
N PHE A 810 -2.53 -13.85 -26.92
CA PHE A 810 -3.10 -13.85 -25.58
C PHE A 810 -3.58 -12.45 -25.15
N PHE A 811 -2.87 -11.37 -25.52
CA PHE A 811 -3.30 -10.00 -25.19
C PHE A 811 -4.18 -9.33 -26.24
N SER A 812 -4.41 -9.96 -27.39
CA SER A 812 -5.30 -9.46 -28.42
C SER A 812 -6.77 -9.58 -27.98
N ARG A 813 -7.62 -8.64 -28.46
CA ARG A 813 -9.02 -8.54 -28.01
C ARG A 813 -9.81 -9.82 -28.35
N PRO A 814 -10.80 -10.23 -27.53
CA PRO A 814 -11.62 -11.41 -27.79
C PRO A 814 -12.27 -11.42 -29.19
N GLU A 815 -12.61 -10.24 -29.71
CA GLU A 815 -13.21 -10.03 -31.04
C GLU A 815 -12.26 -10.44 -32.20
N GLN A 816 -10.95 -10.53 -31.96
CA GLN A 816 -9.95 -10.99 -32.94
C GLN A 816 -9.62 -12.50 -32.81
N ARG A 817 -10.09 -13.18 -31.75
CA ARG A 817 -9.82 -14.62 -31.51
C ARG A 817 -10.73 -15.58 -32.30
N ALA A 818 -11.74 -15.07 -33.00
CA ALA A 818 -12.68 -15.89 -33.76
C ALA A 818 -12.12 -16.43 -35.09
N MET A 819 -10.83 -16.17 -35.40
CA MET A 819 -10.09 -16.85 -36.46
C MET A 819 -9.07 -17.81 -35.83
N LYS A 820 -8.92 -19.00 -36.43
CA LYS A 820 -8.15 -20.16 -35.93
C LYS A 820 -6.79 -19.81 -35.28
N PRO A 821 -6.30 -20.61 -34.31
CA PRO A 821 -5.02 -20.36 -33.63
C PRO A 821 -3.88 -20.18 -34.64
N HIS A 822 -3.30 -18.98 -34.68
CA HIS A 822 -2.32 -18.54 -35.70
C HIS A 822 -0.88 -19.02 -35.45
N LEU A 823 -0.62 -19.83 -34.42
CA LEU A 823 0.74 -20.31 -34.15
C LEU A 823 1.29 -21.21 -35.28
N GLY A 824 0.41 -21.88 -36.05
CA GLY A 824 0.80 -22.71 -37.18
C GLY A 824 1.50 -21.92 -38.29
N GLN A 825 0.96 -20.77 -38.69
CA GLN A 825 1.49 -20.01 -39.84
C GLN A 825 2.86 -19.34 -39.60
N ALA A 826 3.29 -19.14 -38.36
CA ALA A 826 4.60 -18.55 -38.06
C ALA A 826 5.73 -19.59 -37.94
N LEU A 827 5.41 -20.89 -37.90
CA LEU A 827 6.36 -21.98 -37.71
C LEU A 827 6.22 -23.12 -38.74
N GLU A 828 5.19 -23.10 -39.60
CA GLU A 828 5.03 -24.01 -40.72
C GLU A 828 6.15 -23.78 -41.76
N CYS A 829 7.14 -24.68 -41.76
CA CYS A 829 7.93 -24.94 -42.96
C CYS A 829 7.05 -25.75 -43.92
N ASP A 830 6.94 -25.33 -45.19
CA ASP A 830 6.12 -25.98 -46.22
C ASP A 830 6.49 -27.47 -46.42
N HIS A 831 5.83 -28.37 -45.69
CA HIS A 831 5.93 -29.82 -45.89
C HIS A 831 4.53 -30.44 -45.97
N GLU A 832 3.97 -30.46 -47.19
CA GLU A 832 2.78 -31.25 -47.55
C GLU A 832 3.14 -32.75 -47.68
N GLY A 833 3.42 -33.40 -46.55
CA GLY A 833 3.64 -34.85 -46.48
C GLY A 833 2.60 -35.53 -45.58
N ASP A 834 1.81 -36.44 -46.14
CA ASP A 834 0.66 -37.15 -45.54
C ASP A 834 1.02 -38.18 -44.43
N GLY A 835 2.08 -37.94 -43.65
CA GLY A 835 2.50 -38.78 -42.53
C GLY A 835 2.34 -38.07 -41.19
N ASP A 836 1.84 -38.78 -40.17
CA ASP A 836 1.56 -38.34 -38.78
C ASP A 836 2.81 -37.91 -37.96
N ASP A 837 3.84 -37.39 -38.62
CA ASP A 837 5.16 -37.09 -38.05
C ASP A 837 5.29 -35.60 -37.66
N SER A 838 4.24 -35.07 -37.02
CA SER A 838 4.22 -33.67 -36.60
C SER A 838 5.32 -33.37 -35.56
N MET A 839 6.11 -32.30 -35.79
CA MET A 839 7.19 -31.90 -34.88
C MET A 839 6.62 -31.45 -33.54
N PRO A 840 7.09 -31.98 -32.40
CA PRO A 840 6.66 -31.50 -31.10
C PRO A 840 7.17 -30.07 -30.87
N TYR A 841 6.37 -29.26 -30.18
CA TYR A 841 6.77 -27.92 -29.75
C TYR A 841 7.68 -28.02 -28.55
N PHE A 842 8.92 -27.57 -28.68
CA PHE A 842 9.87 -27.51 -27.58
C PHE A 842 9.84 -26.14 -26.90
N PHE A 843 10.00 -26.11 -25.58
CA PHE A 843 10.03 -24.87 -24.82
C PHE A 843 10.77 -24.96 -23.49
N THR A 844 11.20 -23.80 -23.01
CA THR A 844 11.83 -23.62 -21.70
C THR A 844 10.97 -22.74 -20.80
N LEU A 845 10.95 -23.03 -19.50
CA LEU A 845 10.22 -22.24 -18.52
C LEU A 845 10.92 -20.88 -18.30
N THR A 846 10.26 -19.76 -18.57
CA THR A 846 10.85 -18.43 -18.34
C THR A 846 10.58 -17.92 -16.93
N LYS A 847 9.37 -18.17 -16.43
CA LYS A 847 8.93 -17.91 -15.05
C LYS A 847 7.93 -18.95 -14.61
N ALA A 848 8.27 -19.64 -13.53
CA ALA A 848 7.40 -20.63 -12.90
C ALA A 848 6.18 -19.99 -12.21
N ARG A 849 6.37 -18.83 -11.55
CA ARG A 849 5.30 -18.16 -10.82
C ARG A 849 5.18 -16.70 -11.24
N PRO A 850 3.97 -16.21 -11.58
CA PRO A 850 3.71 -14.79 -11.56
C PRO A 850 3.83 -14.33 -10.10
N SER A 851 4.93 -13.66 -9.75
CA SER A 851 5.08 -13.14 -8.38
C SER A 851 3.93 -12.18 -8.09
N ASN A 852 3.20 -12.36 -6.98
CA ASN A 852 2.07 -11.50 -6.58
C ASN A 852 2.42 -9.99 -6.58
N ASN A 853 3.71 -9.64 -6.50
CA ASN A 853 4.21 -8.26 -6.47
C ASN A 853 4.86 -7.76 -7.77
N LYS A 854 5.10 -8.61 -8.78
CA LYS A 854 5.54 -8.15 -10.10
C LYS A 854 4.51 -8.61 -11.11
N ARG A 855 3.51 -7.74 -11.38
CA ARG A 855 2.82 -7.77 -12.67
C ARG A 855 3.93 -7.81 -13.72
N MET A 856 3.96 -8.85 -14.55
CA MET A 856 4.84 -8.85 -15.71
C MET A 856 4.47 -7.57 -16.48
N TYR A 857 5.41 -6.62 -16.60
CA TYR A 857 5.18 -5.35 -17.30
C TYR A 857 5.05 -5.65 -18.79
N VAL A 858 3.91 -6.20 -19.19
CA VAL A 858 3.47 -6.24 -20.57
C VAL A 858 2.58 -5.01 -20.73
N HIS A 859 2.86 -4.23 -21.76
CA HIS A 859 2.27 -2.93 -22.13
C HIS A 859 1.12 -2.42 -21.24
N PRO A 860 1.21 -1.20 -20.66
CA PRO A 860 0.17 -0.62 -19.79
C PRO A 860 -1.27 -0.56 -20.35
N GLY A 861 -1.49 -0.86 -21.63
CA GLY A 861 -2.80 -0.84 -22.31
C GLY A 861 -3.52 -2.18 -22.46
N ALA A 862 -2.93 -3.32 -22.09
CA ALA A 862 -3.51 -4.65 -22.40
C ALA A 862 -4.58 -5.16 -21.40
N GLY A 863 -4.70 -4.56 -20.20
CA GLY A 863 -5.81 -4.81 -19.26
C GLY A 863 -5.91 -6.20 -18.61
N GLN A 864 -5.22 -7.24 -19.10
CA GLN A 864 -5.27 -8.60 -18.53
C GLN A 864 -4.00 -8.94 -17.74
N SER A 865 -4.16 -9.51 -16.55
CA SER A 865 -3.07 -10.09 -15.76
C SER A 865 -3.00 -11.60 -15.98
N LEU A 866 -1.80 -12.18 -15.93
CA LEU A 866 -1.63 -13.64 -15.94
C LEU A 866 -2.38 -14.25 -14.74
N LYS A 867 -3.17 -15.30 -14.99
CA LYS A 867 -3.86 -16.04 -13.95
C LYS A 867 -2.91 -17.02 -13.24
N PRO A 868 -3.25 -17.52 -12.04
CA PRO A 868 -2.40 -18.45 -11.27
C PRO A 868 -2.11 -19.79 -11.94
N ASP A 869 -2.84 -20.16 -12.99
CA ASP A 869 -2.72 -21.37 -13.81
C ASP A 869 -1.96 -21.13 -15.12
N HIS A 870 -1.53 -19.90 -15.39
CA HIS A 870 -0.73 -19.58 -16.56
C HIS A 870 0.76 -19.82 -16.29
N VAL A 871 1.46 -20.38 -17.27
CA VAL A 871 2.92 -20.55 -17.24
C VAL A 871 3.52 -19.90 -18.48
N ALA A 872 4.44 -18.96 -18.28
CA ALA A 872 5.14 -18.30 -19.37
C ALA A 872 6.33 -19.15 -19.83
N VAL A 873 6.31 -19.56 -21.09
CA VAL A 873 7.35 -20.39 -21.70
C VAL A 873 7.97 -19.65 -22.88
N ALA A 874 9.25 -19.94 -23.14
CA ALA A 874 9.92 -19.52 -24.36
C ALA A 874 9.93 -20.71 -25.31
N LEU A 875 9.24 -20.57 -26.44
CA LEU A 875 9.23 -21.56 -27.51
C LEU A 875 10.61 -21.63 -28.14
N GLN A 876 11.07 -22.84 -28.42
CA GLN A 876 12.35 -23.11 -29.04
C GLN A 876 12.09 -23.81 -30.38
N PRO A 877 12.53 -23.21 -31.51
CA PRO A 877 12.40 -23.85 -32.81
C PRO A 877 13.11 -25.20 -32.83
N ALA A 878 12.45 -26.21 -33.39
CA ALA A 878 12.99 -27.56 -33.50
C ALA A 878 13.05 -28.01 -34.95
N SER A 879 14.07 -28.79 -35.26
CA SER A 879 14.30 -29.44 -36.55
C SER A 879 14.72 -30.88 -36.32
N ARG A 880 14.70 -31.72 -37.36
CA ARG A 880 15.21 -33.08 -37.32
C ARG A 880 16.58 -33.08 -37.96
N GLY A 881 17.58 -33.59 -37.24
CA GLY A 881 18.89 -33.85 -37.81
C GLY A 881 18.86 -35.03 -38.78
N GLU A 882 19.96 -35.23 -39.52
CA GLU A 882 20.11 -36.33 -40.48
C GLU A 882 19.90 -37.73 -39.86
N SER A 883 20.19 -37.87 -38.56
CA SER A 883 19.98 -39.12 -37.80
C SER A 883 18.55 -39.29 -37.24
N GLY A 884 17.64 -38.36 -37.55
CA GLY A 884 16.27 -38.34 -37.00
C GLY A 884 16.15 -37.78 -35.58
N GLN A 885 17.25 -37.42 -34.94
CA GLN A 885 17.24 -36.77 -33.62
C GLN A 885 16.69 -35.33 -33.70
N PHE A 886 15.99 -34.88 -32.67
CA PHE A 886 15.55 -33.49 -32.59
C PHE A 886 16.75 -32.56 -32.31
N ILE A 887 16.79 -31.42 -33.00
CA ILE A 887 17.75 -30.35 -32.82
C ILE A 887 16.96 -29.08 -32.52
N VAL A 888 17.17 -28.53 -31.34
CA VAL A 888 16.39 -27.41 -30.81
C VAL A 888 17.28 -26.17 -30.72
N SER A 889 16.93 -25.10 -31.43
CA SER A 889 17.72 -23.87 -31.42
C SER A 889 17.48 -23.11 -30.12
N ALA A 890 18.53 -22.96 -29.31
CA ALA A 890 18.52 -22.23 -28.07
C ALA A 890 18.61 -20.72 -28.33
N GLN A 891 17.51 -20.00 -28.10
CA GLN A 891 17.54 -18.56 -28.25
C GLN A 891 18.45 -17.91 -27.20
N ARG A 892 19.32 -16.98 -27.65
CA ARG A 892 20.23 -16.24 -26.77
C ARG A 892 19.42 -15.51 -25.70
N GLY A 893 19.65 -15.88 -24.43
CA GLY A 893 19.12 -15.16 -23.28
C GLY A 893 19.73 -13.77 -23.15
N GLY A 894 19.22 -12.79 -23.90
CA GLY A 894 19.71 -11.42 -23.85
C GLY A 894 18.97 -10.47 -24.78
N LYS A 895 18.09 -9.63 -24.20
CA LYS A 895 17.47 -8.38 -24.74
C LYS A 895 16.74 -8.42 -26.10
N GLN A 896 16.85 -9.45 -26.91
CA GLN A 896 16.13 -9.62 -28.19
C GLN A 896 15.43 -10.98 -28.29
N GLN A 897 14.77 -11.43 -27.22
CA GLN A 897 13.64 -12.33 -27.47
C GLN A 897 12.60 -11.48 -28.22
N GLY A 898 12.44 -11.73 -29.52
CA GLY A 898 11.31 -11.19 -30.26
C GLY A 898 10.04 -11.48 -29.46
N ARG A 899 9.10 -10.52 -29.43
CA ARG A 899 7.84 -10.67 -28.67
C ARG A 899 7.09 -11.96 -29.03
N ASP A 900 7.41 -12.55 -30.18
CA ASP A 900 6.72 -13.66 -30.80
C ASP A 900 7.15 -15.05 -30.26
N ASN A 901 8.27 -15.15 -29.53
CA ASN A 901 8.75 -16.45 -29.01
C ASN A 901 8.30 -16.74 -27.57
N LEU A 902 7.64 -15.79 -26.93
CA LEU A 902 7.02 -16.02 -25.64
C LEU A 902 5.61 -16.55 -25.87
N ALA A 903 5.33 -17.71 -25.29
CA ALA A 903 4.00 -18.28 -25.27
C ALA A 903 3.52 -18.41 -23.82
N ILE A 904 2.21 -18.42 -23.66
CA ILE A 904 1.56 -18.76 -22.41
C ILE A 904 0.96 -20.14 -22.60
N VAL A 905 1.40 -21.07 -21.77
CA VAL A 905 0.69 -22.31 -21.54
C VAL A 905 -0.44 -21.94 -20.57
N THR A 906 -1.60 -21.57 -21.12
CA THR A 906 -2.80 -21.28 -20.33
C THR A 906 -3.44 -22.59 -19.95
N SER A 907 -3.58 -22.83 -18.63
CA SER A 907 -4.37 -23.91 -18.01
C SER A 907 -4.46 -25.11 -18.92
N LEU A 908 -3.43 -25.97 -18.93
CA LEU A 908 -3.31 -27.17 -19.77
C LEU A 908 -4.72 -27.69 -20.15
N GLY A 909 -5.29 -27.19 -21.25
CA GLY A 909 -6.76 -27.17 -21.49
C GLY A 909 -7.34 -28.55 -21.82
N SER A 910 -6.43 -29.50 -21.71
CA SER A 910 -6.47 -30.92 -21.90
C SER A 910 -6.84 -31.59 -20.57
N CYS A 911 -7.49 -32.73 -20.64
CA CYS A 911 -7.72 -33.54 -19.45
C CYS A 911 -6.37 -33.93 -18.80
N ALA A 912 -6.38 -34.20 -17.49
CA ALA A 912 -5.17 -34.57 -16.75
C ALA A 912 -4.39 -35.72 -17.40
N THR A 913 -5.09 -36.66 -18.04
CA THR A 913 -4.49 -37.82 -18.70
C THR A 913 -3.68 -37.45 -19.96
N GLU A 914 -4.15 -36.48 -20.75
CA GLU A 914 -3.42 -36.01 -21.93
C GLU A 914 -2.14 -35.27 -21.51
N ILE A 915 -2.20 -34.52 -20.42
CA ILE A 915 -1.01 -33.87 -19.84
C ILE A 915 0.03 -34.91 -19.43
N GLU A 916 -0.42 -35.97 -18.75
CA GLU A 916 0.45 -37.05 -18.28
C GLU A 916 1.11 -37.83 -19.41
N SER A 917 0.38 -38.03 -20.52
CA SER A 917 0.91 -38.74 -21.68
C SER A 917 1.81 -37.85 -22.54
N ASP A 918 1.45 -36.58 -22.75
CA ASP A 918 1.98 -35.79 -23.85
C ASP A 918 3.07 -34.81 -23.42
N LEU A 919 3.01 -34.31 -22.18
CA LEU A 919 4.02 -33.38 -21.69
C LEU A 919 5.30 -34.13 -21.36
N LYS A 920 6.32 -33.98 -22.21
CA LYS A 920 7.63 -34.62 -22.05
C LYS A 920 8.67 -33.64 -21.52
N MET A 921 9.59 -34.17 -20.73
CA MET A 921 10.81 -33.54 -20.26
C MET A 921 12.00 -34.22 -20.95
N TRP A 922 12.95 -33.43 -21.40
CA TRP A 922 14.15 -33.87 -22.11
C TRP A 922 15.38 -33.34 -21.41
N SER A 923 16.40 -34.20 -21.32
CA SER A 923 17.74 -33.80 -20.93
C SER A 923 18.45 -33.24 -22.14
N VAL A 924 19.14 -32.10 -22.03
CA VAL A 924 20.00 -31.62 -23.12
C VAL A 924 21.33 -32.35 -23.09
N ALA A 925 21.76 -32.95 -24.20
CA ALA A 925 23.06 -33.59 -24.28
C ALA A 925 24.19 -32.62 -23.86
N PRO A 926 25.23 -33.07 -23.14
CA PRO A 926 26.31 -32.20 -22.66
C PRO A 926 27.05 -31.48 -23.79
N GLN A 927 27.08 -32.10 -24.97
CA GLN A 927 27.68 -31.55 -26.17
C GLN A 927 26.70 -30.58 -26.84
N LEU A 928 26.90 -29.29 -26.58
CA LEU A 928 26.21 -28.23 -27.31
C LEU A 928 26.68 -28.23 -28.77
N ARG A 929 25.71 -28.03 -29.67
CA ARG A 929 25.99 -27.83 -31.09
C ARG A 929 25.94 -26.34 -31.41
N TYR A 930 26.73 -25.93 -32.39
CA TYR A 930 26.80 -24.55 -32.85
C TYR A 930 26.67 -24.52 -34.37
N SER A 931 25.78 -23.66 -34.87
CA SER A 931 25.52 -23.51 -36.30
C SER A 931 25.31 -22.05 -36.68
N PHE A 932 25.37 -21.80 -37.99
CA PHE A 932 24.86 -20.58 -38.59
C PHE A 932 23.51 -20.87 -39.24
N GLU A 933 22.71 -19.83 -39.44
CA GLU A 933 21.43 -19.93 -40.14
C GLU A 933 21.66 -20.44 -41.57
N GLY A 934 20.99 -21.54 -41.94
CA GLY A 934 21.15 -22.20 -43.24
C GLY A 934 22.42 -23.06 -43.42
N GLY A 935 23.23 -23.26 -42.38
CA GLY A 935 24.42 -24.11 -42.45
C GLY A 935 24.11 -25.61 -42.51
N THR A 936 24.90 -26.37 -43.27
CA THR A 936 24.81 -27.84 -43.35
C THR A 936 25.22 -28.54 -42.05
N GLU A 937 24.83 -29.81 -41.89
CA GLU A 937 25.25 -30.66 -40.76
C GLU A 937 26.78 -30.75 -40.64
N ALA A 938 27.46 -30.86 -41.79
CA ALA A 938 28.91 -30.91 -41.83
C ALA A 938 29.54 -29.60 -41.33
N MET A 939 29.00 -28.45 -41.73
CA MET A 939 29.43 -27.14 -41.21
C MET A 939 29.15 -26.99 -39.71
N CYS A 940 28.00 -27.48 -39.23
CA CYS A 940 27.68 -27.45 -37.80
C CYS A 940 28.72 -28.23 -36.98
N LYS A 941 29.18 -29.40 -37.45
CA LYS A 941 30.25 -30.17 -36.79
C LYS A 941 31.56 -29.38 -36.73
N VAL A 942 31.93 -28.72 -37.82
CA VAL A 942 33.13 -27.86 -37.89
C VAL A 942 33.02 -26.69 -36.92
N VAL A 943 31.94 -25.91 -36.99
CA VAL A 943 31.72 -24.75 -36.11
C VAL A 943 31.66 -25.15 -34.64
N THR A 944 31.02 -26.29 -34.33
CA THR A 944 30.98 -26.83 -32.97
C THR A 944 32.37 -27.14 -32.45
N LYS A 945 33.18 -27.87 -33.23
CA LYS A 945 34.58 -28.13 -32.91
C LYS A 945 35.35 -26.83 -32.71
N MET A 946 35.10 -25.83 -33.55
CA MET A 946 35.78 -24.54 -33.46
C MET A 946 35.50 -23.80 -32.14
N VAL A 947 34.25 -23.82 -31.68
CA VAL A 947 33.84 -23.16 -30.43
C VAL A 947 34.38 -23.90 -29.21
N VAL A 948 34.30 -25.23 -29.21
CA VAL A 948 34.78 -26.08 -28.10
C VAL A 948 36.29 -25.98 -27.93
N GLU A 949 37.05 -25.99 -29.03
CA GLU A 949 38.51 -25.85 -29.02
C GLU A 949 38.97 -24.37 -28.93
N GLY A 950 38.04 -23.41 -28.99
CA GLY A 950 38.30 -22.00 -28.70
C GLY A 950 38.96 -21.20 -29.84
N TYR A 951 38.79 -21.60 -31.11
CA TYR A 951 39.39 -20.89 -32.25
C TYR A 951 38.71 -19.54 -32.51
N ARG A 952 39.45 -18.45 -32.32
CA ARG A 952 39.01 -17.06 -32.55
C ARG A 952 40.09 -16.27 -33.28
N VAL A 953 39.70 -15.26 -34.03
CA VAL A 953 40.61 -14.40 -34.84
C VAL A 953 41.72 -13.75 -34.01
N ASP A 954 41.56 -13.64 -32.69
CA ASP A 954 42.47 -12.92 -31.79
C ASP A 954 43.60 -13.79 -31.19
N LYS A 955 43.63 -15.11 -31.46
CA LYS A 955 44.65 -16.05 -30.95
C LYS A 955 45.20 -16.94 -32.08
N ASP A 956 46.53 -17.05 -32.13
CA ASP A 956 47.34 -17.64 -33.20
C ASP A 956 46.84 -18.98 -33.78
N GLY A 957 46.75 -19.05 -35.13
CA GLY A 957 47.34 -20.17 -35.88
C GLY A 957 46.60 -21.52 -36.03
N PHE A 958 45.36 -21.50 -36.52
CA PHE A 958 44.72 -22.41 -37.48
C PHE A 958 45.40 -23.73 -37.95
N HIS A 959 44.70 -24.85 -37.75
CA HIS A 959 44.46 -25.83 -38.83
C HIS A 959 43.18 -26.63 -38.55
N VAL A 960 42.14 -26.47 -39.36
CA VAL A 960 41.04 -27.44 -39.43
C VAL A 960 41.37 -28.32 -40.65
N PRO A 961 41.83 -29.57 -40.49
CA PRO A 961 42.28 -30.37 -41.64
C PRO A 961 41.08 -30.79 -42.49
N GLY A 962 41.17 -30.53 -43.81
CA GLY A 962 40.43 -31.18 -44.89
C GLY A 962 39.00 -31.62 -44.59
N PHE A 963 38.04 -30.68 -44.64
CA PHE A 963 36.63 -31.04 -44.71
C PHE A 963 36.07 -30.72 -46.09
N ASP A 964 35.10 -31.54 -46.52
CA ASP A 964 34.31 -31.40 -47.75
C ASP A 964 33.34 -30.19 -47.73
N VAL A 965 33.62 -29.18 -46.89
CA VAL A 965 32.78 -27.99 -46.65
C VAL A 965 33.46 -26.67 -47.03
N GLN A 966 34.57 -26.73 -47.78
CA GLN A 966 35.36 -25.55 -48.18
C GLN A 966 34.48 -24.48 -48.86
N SER A 967 33.58 -24.87 -49.76
CA SER A 967 32.69 -23.94 -50.47
C SER A 967 31.73 -23.20 -49.53
N GLU A 968 31.30 -23.85 -48.46
CA GLU A 968 30.39 -23.27 -47.47
C GLU A 968 31.15 -22.38 -46.47
N ALA A 969 32.35 -22.79 -46.06
CA ALA A 969 33.25 -21.95 -45.26
C ALA A 969 33.63 -20.67 -46.01
N ASP A 970 33.92 -20.77 -47.31
CA ASP A 970 34.18 -19.62 -48.18
C ASP A 970 32.96 -18.69 -48.30
N SER A 971 31.75 -19.25 -48.32
CA SER A 971 30.50 -18.47 -48.27
C SER A 971 30.38 -17.69 -46.96
N LEU A 972 30.66 -18.32 -45.82
CA LEU A 972 30.66 -17.67 -44.51
C LEU A 972 31.77 -16.62 -44.37
N CYS A 973 32.92 -16.82 -45.03
CA CYS A 973 33.96 -15.81 -45.14
C CYS A 973 33.51 -14.59 -45.95
N LYS A 974 32.82 -14.79 -47.07
CA LYS A 974 32.25 -13.69 -47.86
C LYS A 974 31.21 -12.88 -47.07
N GLN A 975 30.51 -13.53 -46.13
CA GLN A 975 29.55 -12.87 -45.21
C GLN A 975 30.23 -12.20 -44.00
N GLY A 976 31.56 -12.34 -43.85
CA GLY A 976 32.31 -11.81 -42.71
C GLY A 976 32.10 -12.57 -41.39
N LEU A 977 31.48 -13.75 -41.42
CA LEU A 977 31.24 -14.58 -40.24
C LEU A 977 32.45 -15.43 -39.87
N MET A 978 33.26 -15.77 -40.86
CA MET A 978 34.54 -16.44 -40.71
C MET A 978 35.64 -15.63 -41.39
N ALA A 979 36.89 -15.82 -40.95
CA ALA A 979 38.06 -15.32 -41.64
C ALA A 979 38.89 -16.51 -42.13
N SER A 980 39.31 -16.48 -43.39
CA SER A 980 40.29 -17.41 -43.94
C SER A 980 41.70 -16.81 -43.83
N ASN A 981 42.71 -17.65 -43.64
CA ASN A 981 44.11 -17.24 -43.68
C ASN A 981 44.81 -17.71 -44.96
N SER A 982 46.03 -17.22 -45.21
CA SER A 982 46.83 -17.59 -46.37
C SER A 982 47.25 -19.07 -46.41
N LEU A 983 47.10 -19.80 -45.31
CA LEU A 983 47.40 -21.24 -45.18
C LEU A 983 46.14 -22.12 -45.36
N GLY A 984 45.00 -21.54 -45.73
CA GLY A 984 43.75 -22.28 -45.97
C GLY A 984 42.94 -22.65 -44.72
N GLY A 985 43.26 -22.09 -43.55
CA GLY A 985 42.49 -22.29 -42.32
C GLY A 985 41.37 -21.26 -42.14
N TYR A 986 40.34 -21.63 -41.36
CA TYR A 986 39.21 -20.76 -40.99
C TYR A 986 39.09 -20.48 -39.48
N ALA A 987 38.61 -19.29 -39.10
CA ALA A 987 38.36 -18.85 -37.72
C ALA A 987 37.06 -18.03 -37.62
N LEU A 988 36.38 -18.10 -36.47
CA LEU A 988 35.15 -17.33 -36.22
C LEU A 988 35.48 -15.85 -35.95
N THR A 989 34.89 -14.94 -36.70
CA THR A 989 35.02 -13.50 -36.44
C THR A 989 34.17 -13.08 -35.24
N ALA A 990 34.37 -11.87 -34.71
CA ALA A 990 33.48 -11.31 -33.70
C ALA A 990 32.02 -11.22 -34.18
N GLN A 991 31.80 -11.04 -35.48
CA GLN A 991 30.47 -11.07 -36.10
C GLN A 991 29.91 -12.49 -36.17
N GLY A 992 30.72 -13.48 -36.57
CA GLY A 992 30.33 -14.89 -36.54
C GLY A 992 29.94 -15.34 -35.12
N MET A 993 30.73 -14.97 -34.12
CA MET A 993 30.40 -15.22 -32.71
C MET A 993 29.12 -14.51 -32.25
N LYS A 994 28.68 -13.43 -32.91
CA LYS A 994 27.40 -12.78 -32.63
C LYS A 994 26.22 -13.48 -33.32
N GLN A 995 26.44 -14.09 -34.48
CA GLN A 995 25.40 -14.78 -35.27
C GLN A 995 25.29 -16.28 -35.00
N LEU A 996 26.24 -16.85 -34.27
CA LEU A 996 26.25 -18.25 -33.88
C LEU A 996 24.95 -18.63 -33.13
N GLN A 997 24.23 -19.61 -33.67
CA GLN A 997 23.10 -20.24 -32.99
C GLN A 997 23.61 -21.39 -32.14
N VAL A 998 23.12 -21.47 -30.90
CA VAL A 998 23.38 -22.61 -30.03
C VAL A 998 22.25 -23.60 -30.25
N GLN A 999 22.57 -24.85 -30.50
CA GLN A 999 21.62 -25.93 -30.73
C GLN A 999 21.72 -26.95 -29.60
N TRP A 1000 20.58 -27.26 -29.00
CA TRP A 1000 20.39 -28.31 -28.01
C TRP A 1000 19.99 -29.61 -28.71
N CYS A 1001 20.60 -30.71 -28.29
CA CYS A 1001 20.18 -32.05 -28.68
C CYS A 1001 19.43 -32.67 -27.49
N PRO A 1002 18.10 -32.52 -27.41
CA PRO A 1002 17.30 -33.20 -26.40
C PRO A 1002 17.45 -34.72 -26.54
N VAL A 1003 17.75 -35.38 -25.42
CA VAL A 1003 17.88 -36.83 -25.27
C VAL A 1003 17.00 -37.31 -24.12
N GLU A 1004 16.68 -38.61 -24.12
CA GLU A 1004 15.93 -39.28 -23.06
C GLU A 1004 14.58 -38.61 -22.72
N PRO A 1005 13.58 -38.65 -23.62
CA PRO A 1005 12.26 -38.14 -23.29
C PRO A 1005 11.67 -38.91 -22.11
N ARG A 1006 11.29 -38.21 -21.05
CA ARG A 1006 10.57 -38.74 -19.89
C ARG A 1006 9.25 -38.01 -19.76
N SER A 1007 8.19 -38.66 -19.27
CA SER A 1007 6.97 -37.92 -18.93
C SER A 1007 7.30 -36.92 -17.82
N VAL A 1008 6.83 -35.68 -17.94
CA VAL A 1008 6.89 -34.70 -16.84
C VAL A 1008 6.19 -35.25 -15.60
N CYS A 1009 5.19 -36.10 -15.78
CA CYS A 1009 4.41 -36.68 -14.71
C CYS A 1009 4.98 -38.01 -14.16
N ALA A 1010 6.17 -38.45 -14.61
CA ALA A 1010 6.80 -39.65 -14.06
C ALA A 1010 7.33 -39.39 -12.64
N ILE A 1011 7.15 -40.35 -11.73
CA ILE A 1011 7.78 -40.31 -10.40
C ILE A 1011 9.30 -40.38 -10.58
N ARG A 1012 10.04 -39.46 -9.96
CA ARG A 1012 11.50 -39.51 -9.96
C ARG A 1012 11.98 -40.65 -9.04
N ASP A 1013 12.69 -41.61 -9.63
CA ASP A 1013 13.20 -42.77 -8.92
C ASP A 1013 14.23 -42.40 -7.84
N GLY A 1014 14.27 -43.19 -6.77
CA GLY A 1014 15.29 -43.08 -5.70
C GLY A 1014 15.16 -41.87 -4.76
N LEU A 1015 14.12 -41.04 -4.90
CA LEU A 1015 13.90 -39.91 -3.99
C LEU A 1015 13.25 -40.35 -2.68
N ASP A 1016 13.67 -39.71 -1.57
CA ASP A 1016 12.93 -39.79 -0.32
C ASP A 1016 11.55 -39.12 -0.45
N LEU A 1017 10.54 -39.58 0.30
CA LEU A 1017 9.20 -38.97 0.29
C LEU A 1017 9.26 -37.45 0.55
N MET A 1018 10.20 -36.98 1.39
CA MET A 1018 10.37 -35.54 1.65
C MET A 1018 10.89 -34.75 0.46
N GLN A 1019 11.53 -35.39 -0.52
CA GLN A 1019 12.06 -34.76 -1.73
C GLN A 1019 11.07 -34.81 -2.90
N MET A 1020 10.04 -35.66 -2.82
CA MET A 1020 8.95 -35.72 -3.80
C MET A 1020 8.07 -34.48 -3.76
N THR A 1021 7.54 -34.07 -4.91
CA THR A 1021 6.53 -33.02 -5.03
C THR A 1021 5.16 -33.52 -4.58
N ALA A 1022 4.19 -32.60 -4.43
CA ALA A 1022 2.83 -32.98 -4.05
C ALA A 1022 2.16 -33.93 -5.08
N TYR A 1023 2.47 -33.75 -6.37
CA TYR A 1023 1.96 -34.62 -7.44
C TYR A 1023 2.59 -36.02 -7.39
N GLU A 1024 3.90 -36.14 -7.22
CA GLU A 1024 4.56 -37.46 -7.08
C GLU A 1024 4.08 -38.21 -5.83
N LEU A 1025 3.81 -37.49 -4.73
CA LEU A 1025 3.22 -38.08 -3.53
C LEU A 1025 1.77 -38.52 -3.76
N LEU A 1026 1.00 -37.81 -4.60
CA LEU A 1026 -0.32 -38.27 -5.02
C LEU A 1026 -0.21 -39.59 -5.80
N LEU A 1027 0.69 -39.67 -6.79
CA LEU A 1027 0.88 -40.91 -7.55
C LEU A 1027 1.30 -42.07 -6.64
N LYS A 1028 2.15 -41.80 -5.63
CA LYS A 1028 2.49 -42.82 -4.62
C LYS A 1028 1.34 -43.20 -3.70
N LEU A 1029 0.42 -42.30 -3.40
CA LEU A 1029 -0.80 -42.65 -2.67
C LEU A 1029 -1.71 -43.55 -3.51
N GLU A 1030 -1.85 -43.25 -4.80
CA GLU A 1030 -2.66 -44.05 -5.73
C GLU A 1030 -2.05 -45.46 -5.95
N ASP A 1031 -0.72 -45.56 -6.05
CA ASP A 1031 0.05 -46.81 -6.12
C ASP A 1031 -0.21 -47.71 -4.90
N VAL A 1032 -0.43 -47.09 -3.74
CA VAL A 1032 -0.77 -47.75 -2.47
C VAL A 1032 -2.27 -48.07 -2.35
N GLY A 1033 -3.11 -47.58 -3.25
CA GLY A 1033 -4.55 -47.88 -3.31
C GLY A 1033 -5.46 -46.80 -2.72
N PHE A 1034 -4.96 -45.59 -2.44
CA PHE A 1034 -5.80 -44.47 -2.06
C PHE A 1034 -6.62 -43.93 -3.24
N GLN A 1035 -7.89 -43.65 -3.00
CA GLN A 1035 -8.81 -43.04 -3.97
C GLN A 1035 -9.19 -41.61 -3.55
N TRP A 1036 -9.40 -40.73 -4.52
CA TRP A 1036 -9.84 -39.36 -4.24
C TRP A 1036 -11.34 -39.28 -3.92
N ARG A 1037 -11.72 -38.41 -2.98
CA ARG A 1037 -13.10 -37.96 -2.77
C ARG A 1037 -13.18 -36.44 -2.54
N GLN A 1038 -14.26 -35.82 -3.00
CA GLN A 1038 -14.53 -34.42 -2.67
C GLN A 1038 -14.80 -34.28 -1.17
N TRP A 1039 -14.17 -33.29 -0.55
CA TRP A 1039 -14.41 -32.93 0.85
C TRP A 1039 -15.84 -32.42 1.02
N PRO A 1040 -16.65 -32.99 1.93
CA PRO A 1040 -18.04 -32.59 2.07
C PRO A 1040 -18.18 -31.10 2.35
N SER A 1041 -19.14 -30.43 1.69
CA SER A 1041 -19.34 -28.99 1.87
C SER A 1041 -19.97 -28.68 3.23
N LYS A 1042 -20.85 -29.56 3.74
CA LYS A 1042 -21.54 -29.40 5.02
C LYS A 1042 -20.71 -29.94 6.18
N GLN A 1043 -20.69 -29.22 7.30
CA GLN A 1043 -19.97 -29.63 8.50
C GLN A 1043 -20.50 -30.95 9.09
N GLN A 1044 -21.80 -31.22 8.97
CA GLN A 1044 -22.41 -32.46 9.44
C GLN A 1044 -21.87 -33.68 8.67
N GLU A 1045 -21.89 -33.63 7.34
CA GLU A 1045 -21.34 -34.69 6.48
C GLU A 1045 -19.84 -34.94 6.74
N ARG A 1046 -19.08 -33.90 7.14
CA ARG A 1046 -17.67 -34.06 7.55
C ARG A 1046 -17.51 -34.84 8.85
N ARG A 1047 -18.45 -34.71 9.79
CA ARG A 1047 -18.44 -35.45 11.06
C ARG A 1047 -18.86 -36.91 10.86
N GLU A 1048 -19.58 -37.20 9.79
CA GLU A 1048 -20.06 -38.53 9.41
C GLU A 1048 -19.01 -39.34 8.62
N ILE A 1049 -17.85 -38.75 8.26
CA ILE A 1049 -16.74 -39.49 7.67
C ILE A 1049 -16.18 -40.44 8.75
N ALA A 1050 -16.49 -41.73 8.59
CA ALA A 1050 -15.99 -42.76 9.49
C ALA A 1050 -14.45 -42.78 9.47
N PRO A 1051 -13.78 -42.97 10.63
CA PRO A 1051 -12.35 -43.26 10.66
C PRO A 1051 -12.04 -44.49 9.80
N TYR A 1052 -10.91 -44.46 9.09
CA TYR A 1052 -10.42 -45.60 8.32
C TYR A 1052 -10.29 -46.84 9.21
N LYS A 1053 -10.79 -47.99 8.72
CA LYS A 1053 -10.54 -49.30 9.32
C LYS A 1053 -9.64 -50.13 8.38
N PRO A 1054 -8.67 -50.88 8.93
CA PRO A 1054 -7.84 -51.76 8.12
C PRO A 1054 -8.69 -52.69 7.24
N GLY A 1055 -8.37 -52.75 5.94
CA GLY A 1055 -9.09 -53.55 4.94
C GLY A 1055 -10.25 -52.83 4.25
N GLU A 1056 -10.65 -51.63 4.68
CA GLU A 1056 -11.56 -50.78 3.91
C GLU A 1056 -10.80 -50.05 2.78
N SER A 1057 -11.54 -49.51 1.80
CA SER A 1057 -10.93 -48.67 0.76
C SER A 1057 -10.35 -47.40 1.36
N MET A 1058 -9.11 -47.07 1.00
CA MET A 1058 -8.44 -45.86 1.46
C MET A 1058 -8.88 -44.65 0.64
N PHE A 1059 -9.24 -43.56 1.32
CA PHE A 1059 -9.66 -42.31 0.66
C PHE A 1059 -8.82 -41.13 1.14
N TRP A 1060 -8.50 -40.22 0.21
CA TRP A 1060 -8.01 -38.88 0.54
C TRP A 1060 -9.00 -37.84 0.06
N TYR A 1061 -9.02 -36.68 0.73
CA TYR A 1061 -10.05 -35.68 0.47
C TYR A 1061 -9.47 -34.30 0.18
N SER A 1062 -10.13 -33.57 -0.73
CA SER A 1062 -9.84 -32.15 -0.99
C SER A 1062 -11.11 -31.36 -1.29
N THR A 1063 -11.07 -30.05 -1.07
CA THR A 1063 -12.09 -29.14 -1.61
C THR A 1063 -11.81 -28.93 -3.11
N HIS A 1064 -11.75 -27.69 -3.57
CA HIS A 1064 -11.36 -27.32 -4.95
C HIS A 1064 -9.90 -26.81 -5.02
N ALA A 1065 -9.20 -26.79 -3.89
CA ALA A 1065 -7.82 -26.33 -3.79
C ALA A 1065 -6.85 -27.51 -3.78
N VAL A 1066 -5.68 -27.31 -4.38
CA VAL A 1066 -4.54 -28.23 -4.32
C VAL A 1066 -4.17 -28.50 -2.86
N PRO A 1067 -4.24 -29.76 -2.37
CA PRO A 1067 -3.84 -30.08 -1.00
C PRO A 1067 -2.35 -29.79 -0.76
N PRO A 1068 -1.96 -29.34 0.45
CA PRO A 1068 -0.56 -29.10 0.74
C PRO A 1068 0.23 -30.42 0.78
N LYS A 1069 1.48 -30.41 0.32
CA LYS A 1069 2.42 -31.56 0.36
C LYS A 1069 2.45 -32.31 1.70
N SER A 1070 2.36 -31.58 2.82
CA SER A 1070 2.36 -32.18 4.17
C SER A 1070 1.18 -33.11 4.43
N TYR A 1071 0.05 -32.92 3.76
CA TYR A 1071 -1.12 -33.79 3.87
C TYR A 1071 -0.85 -35.17 3.27
N PHE A 1072 -0.33 -35.22 2.04
CA PHE A 1072 0.03 -36.49 1.38
C PHE A 1072 1.14 -37.24 2.12
N LEU A 1073 2.15 -36.52 2.62
CA LEU A 1073 3.20 -37.11 3.46
C LEU A 1073 2.65 -37.76 4.73
N ALA A 1074 1.63 -37.15 5.36
CA ALA A 1074 1.03 -37.72 6.56
C ALA A 1074 0.31 -39.04 6.27
N LEU A 1075 -0.41 -39.12 5.14
CA LEU A 1075 -1.11 -40.33 4.72
C LEU A 1075 -0.14 -41.48 4.38
N LEU A 1076 0.90 -41.20 3.59
CA LEU A 1076 1.90 -42.22 3.22
C LEU A 1076 2.69 -42.73 4.43
N ARG A 1077 2.98 -41.87 5.41
CA ARG A 1077 3.63 -42.28 6.65
C ARG A 1077 2.73 -43.11 7.55
N ALA A 1078 1.43 -42.79 7.60
CA ALA A 1078 0.46 -43.56 8.36
C ALA A 1078 0.38 -45.00 7.80
N GLU A 1079 0.31 -45.13 6.48
CA GLU A 1079 0.29 -46.44 5.82
C GLU A 1079 1.58 -47.25 6.06
N ALA A 1080 2.75 -46.62 5.87
CA ALA A 1080 4.02 -47.30 6.12
C ALA A 1080 4.16 -47.80 7.58
N SER A 1081 3.52 -47.11 8.54
CA SER A 1081 3.50 -47.52 9.94
C SER A 1081 2.60 -48.74 10.18
N ASP A 1082 1.48 -48.85 9.45
CA ASP A 1082 0.53 -49.96 9.58
C ASP A 1082 1.12 -51.26 9.01
N GLN A 1083 1.80 -51.17 7.86
CA GLN A 1083 2.52 -52.29 7.25
C GLN A 1083 3.68 -52.80 8.14
N GLY A 1084 4.37 -51.89 8.83
CA GLY A 1084 5.40 -52.22 9.80
C GLY A 1084 4.86 -53.03 11.00
N CYS A 1085 3.68 -52.67 11.51
CA CYS A 1085 3.02 -53.39 12.60
C CYS A 1085 2.58 -54.80 12.21
N HIS A 1086 2.10 -55.02 10.98
CA HIS A 1086 1.70 -56.36 10.54
C HIS A 1086 2.89 -57.29 10.27
N SER A 1087 4.01 -56.77 9.77
CA SER A 1087 5.22 -57.56 9.50
C SER A 1087 5.99 -58.01 10.76
N GLN A 1088 5.78 -57.37 11.91
CA GLN A 1088 6.37 -57.79 13.19
C GLN A 1088 5.49 -58.74 14.00
N VAL A 1089 4.25 -58.98 13.57
CA VAL A 1089 3.27 -59.84 14.26
C VAL A 1089 3.05 -61.18 13.53
N SER A 1090 3.57 -61.34 12.31
CA SER A 1090 3.78 -62.64 11.64
C SER A 1090 5.19 -63.15 11.90
#